data_AF-A0A1H8XE70-F1
#
_entry.id   AF-A0A1H8XE70-F1
#
_cell.length_a   1.000
_cell.length_b   1.000
_cell.length_c   1.000
_cell.angle_alpha   90.00
_cell.angle_beta   90.00
_cell.angle_gamma   90.00
#
_symmetry.space_group_name_H-M   'P 1'
#
loop_
_entity.id
_entity.type
_entity.pdbx_description
1 polymer ?
#
loop_
_entity_poly.entity_id
_entity_poly.type
_entity_poly.pdbx_seq_one_letter_code
_entity_poly.pdbx_strand_id
1 'polypeptide(L)'
;MAYDGEAGRLSPASSGLATSAQAHLGRASRFVDGKTRNWSLFFFFRILSKARLAANLKQIALAIDAKAAAGVAPTMLDDPQAPAQIFLDWLKILVEAKSDDFWKTLRAECEKAGIQAPPQVGPDPQASEFLFRAIEDFSKGAFARLPASFTTPIKADVARAAYVTLSNPENFNAFVAKFGNTAAAAGRKALSAGLLGAFAYELLRQFAPAQAGARDGVVRPAVLRSEAVETGLKRDRDQVEKQWDPVPINFAFTFPGLKALQLSEPTLASFPEPFRQGMAARAERLGDIGPSAPENWEGVLGTDCVHGYFTGGYLVDGDDETVSEDSRRRLRDDVSAFNDSTGTNGWGDTLRTILTLLCLPLGIEVLHIELGEDPYELDRSGRVVRPPYRMEHFGFRDGISQPFVDMNLGDPLPGGGTPSRDRTWAPVARGEIYLSERDEDGNEHHLPIHPSLREGSTFLVFRKLEQDVAAFRAYLANQRPNSHAAQDKLAAQFVGRWPNGTPLSVAPHAPQDLGSDPDGLLNDFRYAADDAKGLRCPLGSHIRRSNPRDIGGTNDVRRHRILRRGMAYGGSLLPKESPGDGRKRGLLFIAANSRLDLQFEVIQGDWLNKGEILGQAGLGRCPVTGANLGGPGDSFLESGAVAPVTGLPPFVITRGGDYFFAPGVKAFQEIAQGRKFNVDASSLPYEGYSMGDAMTPTLLSEERIKGYMAQIFTGAKDVVRVGMPSAIPGDPSAAPVAFVARLAHVKQALAMRTDASGHMITSVSHYQEAIRTISTGQDLIVSTQPDSVTGAKRALMIKILEAGWAALSTPQESVYVRLARITKRSIEATLRRTASRRAIDIVHDLGSVTTYNVVSELFGTPGPDWLTEMAVALRFSRQHLSQVEPEWLAAIKASKPDDVGLATWQVWSILMFLDIVGNYLQQEELKALGVQAGREFLTHIDTLIVKARKQPLAPQTNLLSAFVSLEKTFTDPANPAALPVEAYYGLVRMLLLEVASSGIVIAPTLGAVVHTALTGGIDLSSLIQLLMKVTPSQAKFDEGIVRVLYETWRLNPPVKLLMRRSEQAEPYGRDTVQKGDWIAALIGAACFDPNAFPQPKQFSLDPILPGPKRNMEDYLLFGDAQAPGRHCWGRDKIALYLLTECLKAAGRLKGLKKVAGAGGELKKLAQVNIGLSTRFVSVLPDWPKKP
;
A
#
# COMPACT_ATOMS: atom_id res chain seq x y z
N MET A 1 13.56 -35.38 -26.57
CA MET A 1 12.84 -36.14 -27.62
C MET A 1 11.53 -35.42 -27.90
N ALA A 2 11.16 -35.30 -29.17
CA ALA A 2 9.85 -34.83 -29.60
C ALA A 2 8.76 -35.71 -28.98
N TYR A 3 7.77 -35.10 -28.33
CA TYR A 3 6.59 -35.79 -27.85
C TYR A 3 5.57 -35.86 -29.00
N ASP A 4 5.75 -36.86 -29.86
CA ASP A 4 4.66 -37.43 -30.66
C ASP A 4 3.85 -38.34 -29.73
N GLY A 5 2.59 -37.97 -29.52
CA GLY A 5 1.64 -38.68 -28.66
C GLY A 5 0.23 -38.29 -29.05
N GLU A 6 -0.23 -38.82 -30.17
CA GLU A 6 -1.64 -38.84 -30.56
C GLU A 6 -2.44 -39.65 -29.52
N ALA A 7 -3.13 -38.97 -28.61
CA ALA A 7 -4.27 -39.54 -27.90
C ALA A 7 -5.22 -38.43 -27.41
N GLY A 8 -6.36 -38.30 -28.08
CA GLY A 8 -7.61 -37.85 -27.46
C GLY A 8 -7.71 -36.41 -26.93
N ARG A 9 -7.08 -35.41 -27.54
CA ARG A 9 -7.40 -34.01 -27.22
C ARG A 9 -8.75 -33.61 -27.84
N LEU A 10 -9.76 -33.46 -26.99
CA LEU A 10 -10.97 -32.68 -27.32
C LEU A 10 -10.53 -31.33 -27.93
N SER A 11 -11.22 -30.93 -29.00
CA SER A 11 -11.00 -29.66 -29.71
C SER A 11 -10.88 -28.49 -28.72
N PRO A 12 -9.80 -27.68 -28.75
CA PRO A 12 -9.65 -26.50 -27.89
C PRO A 12 -10.67 -25.39 -28.19
N ALA A 13 -11.52 -25.55 -29.21
CA ALA A 13 -12.55 -24.58 -29.58
C ALA A 13 -13.72 -24.48 -28.58
N SER A 14 -13.81 -25.36 -27.58
CA SER A 14 -14.95 -25.37 -26.63
C SER A 14 -14.70 -24.64 -25.31
N SER A 15 -13.50 -24.11 -25.04
CA SER A 15 -13.28 -23.31 -23.83
C SER A 15 -13.58 -21.83 -24.10
N GLY A 16 -14.59 -21.26 -23.44
CA GLY A 16 -14.94 -19.83 -23.50
C GLY A 16 -13.83 -18.85 -23.06
N LEU A 17 -12.66 -19.37 -22.69
CA LEU A 17 -11.45 -18.63 -22.34
C LEU A 17 -10.61 -18.19 -23.54
N ALA A 18 -10.76 -18.83 -24.72
CA ALA A 18 -10.12 -18.34 -25.94
C ALA A 18 -10.63 -16.94 -26.35
N THR A 19 -11.78 -16.54 -25.78
CA THR A 19 -12.50 -15.29 -25.99
C THR A 19 -12.56 -14.40 -24.74
N SER A 20 -11.99 -14.82 -23.60
CA SER A 20 -12.22 -14.16 -22.30
C SER A 20 -11.42 -12.85 -22.18
N ALA A 21 -10.09 -12.91 -22.18
CA ALA A 21 -9.22 -11.73 -22.17
C ALA A 21 -8.59 -11.50 -23.55
N GLN A 22 -7.84 -10.41 -23.70
CA GLN A 22 -6.76 -10.35 -24.70
C GLN A 22 -5.84 -11.56 -24.43
N ALA A 23 -6.10 -12.67 -25.14
CA ALA A 23 -5.86 -14.04 -24.69
C ALA A 23 -4.37 -14.42 -24.51
N HIS A 24 -3.48 -13.51 -24.88
CA HIS A 24 -2.02 -13.59 -24.75
C HIS A 24 -1.53 -13.23 -23.34
N LEU A 25 -2.39 -12.79 -22.42
CA LEU A 25 -2.00 -12.62 -21.01
C LEU A 25 -1.74 -13.98 -20.33
N GLY A 26 -2.47 -15.04 -20.72
CA GLY A 26 -2.41 -16.38 -20.10
C GLY A 26 -1.11 -17.17 -20.35
N ARG A 27 -0.34 -16.84 -21.38
CA ARG A 27 0.97 -17.46 -21.69
C ARG A 27 1.96 -16.41 -22.18
N ALA A 28 3.27 -16.61 -21.97
CA ALA A 28 4.28 -15.71 -22.54
C ALA A 28 4.14 -15.70 -24.06
N SER A 29 4.02 -14.52 -24.68
CA SER A 29 3.93 -14.40 -26.14
C SER A 29 5.18 -15.00 -26.78
N ARG A 30 5.01 -16.02 -27.62
CA ARG A 30 6.05 -16.60 -28.47
C ARG A 30 5.86 -16.09 -29.89
N PHE A 31 6.94 -15.84 -30.61
CA PHE A 31 6.96 -15.63 -32.04
C PHE A 31 6.61 -16.94 -32.77
N VAL A 32 6.31 -16.84 -34.06
CA VAL A 32 5.92 -17.96 -34.94
C VAL A 32 6.99 -19.07 -35.01
N ASP A 33 8.25 -18.74 -34.73
CA ASP A 33 9.38 -19.67 -34.66
C ASP A 33 9.53 -20.35 -33.27
N GLY A 34 8.61 -20.08 -32.33
CA GLY A 34 8.60 -20.63 -30.98
C GLY A 34 9.45 -19.86 -29.96
N LYS A 35 10.20 -18.82 -30.37
CA LYS A 35 11.01 -17.99 -29.44
C LYS A 35 10.15 -16.98 -28.70
N THR A 36 10.45 -16.69 -27.44
CA THR A 36 9.72 -15.69 -26.66
C THR A 36 9.92 -14.27 -27.19
N ARG A 37 8.86 -13.45 -27.17
CA ARG A 37 8.94 -12.01 -27.41
C ARG A 37 9.96 -11.40 -26.46
N ASN A 38 10.94 -10.70 -27.03
CA ASN A 38 12.12 -10.21 -26.33
C ASN A 38 12.22 -8.68 -26.30
N TRP A 39 11.21 -7.98 -26.83
CA TRP A 39 11.06 -6.53 -26.75
C TRP A 39 9.60 -6.08 -26.93
N SER A 40 9.28 -4.87 -26.48
CA SER A 40 7.97 -4.22 -26.63
C SER A 40 8.09 -2.72 -26.37
N LEU A 41 7.30 -1.92 -27.08
CA LEU A 41 6.98 -0.56 -26.72
C LEU A 41 5.65 -0.52 -25.94
N PHE A 42 5.54 0.42 -25.01
CA PHE A 42 4.33 0.71 -24.26
C PHE A 42 4.00 2.18 -24.49
N PHE A 43 2.87 2.45 -25.15
CA PHE A 43 2.44 3.82 -25.45
C PHE A 43 1.34 4.21 -24.46
N PHE A 44 1.67 5.08 -23.52
CA PHE A 44 0.72 5.63 -22.56
C PHE A 44 0.07 6.86 -23.17
N PHE A 45 -1.26 6.89 -23.19
CA PHE A 45 -2.00 7.88 -23.94
C PHE A 45 -3.11 8.54 -23.11
N ARG A 46 -3.51 9.72 -23.58
CA ARG A 46 -4.72 10.44 -23.20
C ARG A 46 -5.72 10.37 -24.36
N ILE A 47 -6.99 10.16 -24.02
CA ILE A 47 -8.12 10.24 -24.95
C ILE A 47 -8.47 11.71 -25.15
N LEU A 48 -8.55 12.16 -26.40
CA LEU A 48 -8.96 13.53 -26.72
C LEU A 48 -10.48 13.68 -26.62
N SER A 49 -10.93 14.75 -25.95
CA SER A 49 -12.33 15.17 -26.04
C SER A 49 -12.63 15.75 -27.42
N LYS A 50 -13.91 15.76 -27.81
CA LYS A 50 -14.36 16.42 -29.05
C LYS A 50 -13.84 17.87 -29.16
N ALA A 51 -13.90 18.63 -28.07
CA ALA A 51 -13.44 20.01 -28.03
C ALA A 51 -11.92 20.13 -28.25
N ARG A 52 -11.13 19.25 -27.61
CA ARG A 52 -9.68 19.25 -27.73
C ARG A 52 -9.21 18.80 -29.12
N LEU A 53 -9.87 17.80 -29.71
CA LEU A 53 -9.63 17.40 -31.09
C LEU A 53 -9.91 18.58 -32.05
N ALA A 54 -11.06 19.23 -31.92
CA ALA A 54 -11.42 20.37 -32.77
C ALA A 54 -10.43 21.55 -32.60
N ALA A 55 -10.01 21.83 -31.35
CA ALA A 55 -9.01 22.86 -31.08
C ALA A 55 -7.65 22.52 -31.75
N ASN A 56 -7.18 21.28 -31.62
CA ASN A 56 -5.94 20.83 -32.23
C ASN A 56 -6.00 20.88 -33.76
N LEU A 57 -7.10 20.42 -34.38
CA LEU A 57 -7.29 20.50 -35.84
C LEU A 57 -7.35 21.95 -36.31
N LYS A 58 -8.01 22.85 -35.56
CA LYS A 58 -8.05 24.28 -35.88
C LYS A 58 -6.67 24.92 -35.78
N GLN A 59 -5.86 24.56 -34.78
CA GLN A 59 -4.48 25.03 -34.66
C GLN A 59 -3.63 24.56 -35.86
N ILE A 60 -3.82 23.32 -36.31
CA ILE A 60 -3.16 22.82 -37.52
C ILE A 60 -3.61 23.61 -38.74
N ALA A 61 -4.91 23.83 -38.94
CA ALA A 61 -5.43 24.61 -40.05
C ALA A 61 -4.87 26.04 -40.08
N LEU A 62 -4.80 26.71 -38.92
CA LEU A 62 -4.20 28.04 -38.77
C LEU A 62 -2.70 28.05 -39.04
N ALA A 63 -2.00 26.95 -38.75
CA ALA A 63 -0.58 26.80 -39.07
C ALA A 63 -0.35 26.61 -40.58
N ILE A 64 -1.29 26.00 -41.29
CA ILE A 64 -1.25 25.80 -42.75
C ILE A 64 -1.44 27.13 -43.50
N ASP A 65 -2.27 28.04 -42.98
CA ASP A 65 -2.58 29.33 -43.61
C ASP A 65 -1.65 30.45 -43.11
N ALA A 66 -0.48 30.58 -43.75
CA ALA A 66 0.68 31.38 -43.30
C ALA A 66 0.46 32.90 -43.13
N LYS A 67 -0.76 33.44 -43.28
CA LYS A 67 -1.05 34.88 -43.14
C LYS A 67 -1.90 35.27 -41.92
N ALA A 68 -2.48 34.33 -41.17
CA ALA A 68 -3.40 34.67 -40.06
C ALA A 68 -2.83 34.45 -38.64
N ALA A 69 -1.62 33.93 -38.50
CA ALA A 69 -1.07 33.41 -37.23
C ALA A 69 -0.50 34.46 -36.25
N ALA A 70 -0.88 35.74 -36.35
CA ALA A 70 -0.50 36.77 -35.38
C ALA A 70 -1.64 37.02 -34.38
N GLY A 71 -1.61 36.34 -33.22
CA GLY A 71 -2.37 36.79 -32.03
C GLY A 71 -3.25 35.80 -31.28
N VAL A 72 -3.14 34.48 -31.47
CA VAL A 72 -3.97 33.52 -30.71
C VAL A 72 -3.14 32.84 -29.60
N ALA A 73 -3.39 33.21 -28.35
CA ALA A 73 -2.83 32.54 -27.19
C ALA A 73 -3.40 31.12 -27.03
N PRO A 74 -2.63 30.13 -26.54
CA PRO A 74 -3.14 28.80 -26.26
C PRO A 74 -4.21 28.89 -25.17
N THR A 75 -5.45 28.53 -25.52
CA THR A 75 -6.56 28.44 -24.57
C THR A 75 -6.31 27.32 -23.57
N MET A 76 -6.30 27.66 -22.28
CA MET A 76 -6.51 26.70 -21.19
C MET A 76 -7.88 26.06 -21.40
N LEU A 77 -7.90 24.76 -21.69
CA LEU A 77 -9.12 23.98 -21.89
C LEU A 77 -9.36 23.13 -20.63
N ASP A 78 -10.12 23.69 -19.69
CA ASP A 78 -10.84 22.94 -18.68
C ASP A 78 -12.27 22.69 -19.19
N ASP A 79 -12.65 21.41 -19.41
CA ASP A 79 -14.00 20.79 -19.20
C ASP A 79 -14.07 19.39 -19.90
N PRO A 80 -14.63 18.32 -19.28
CA PRO A 80 -14.75 17.00 -19.90
C PRO A 80 -15.96 16.93 -20.84
N GLN A 81 -15.71 17.07 -22.14
CA GLN A 81 -16.66 16.72 -23.20
C GLN A 81 -16.42 15.30 -23.69
N ALA A 82 -17.45 14.68 -24.28
CA ALA A 82 -17.42 13.31 -24.79
C ALA A 82 -16.15 12.95 -25.56
N PRO A 83 -15.66 11.69 -25.43
CA PRO A 83 -14.49 11.24 -26.17
C PRO A 83 -14.74 11.47 -27.66
N ALA A 84 -13.69 11.87 -28.38
CA ALA A 84 -13.82 12.07 -29.81
C ALA A 84 -14.28 10.75 -30.46
N GLN A 85 -15.33 10.82 -31.31
CA GLN A 85 -15.90 9.64 -31.95
C GLN A 85 -14.85 8.84 -32.73
N ILE A 86 -13.84 9.53 -33.27
CA ILE A 86 -12.72 8.95 -33.99
C ILE A 86 -11.90 7.96 -33.15
N PHE A 87 -11.79 8.17 -31.84
CA PHE A 87 -11.13 7.24 -30.93
C PHE A 87 -11.92 5.93 -30.80
N LEU A 88 -13.24 6.04 -30.64
CA LEU A 88 -14.12 4.87 -30.58
C LEU A 88 -14.10 4.10 -31.91
N ASP A 89 -14.08 4.81 -33.03
CA ASP A 89 -13.98 4.20 -34.37
C ASP A 89 -12.61 3.53 -34.59
N TRP A 90 -11.52 4.05 -34.01
CA TRP A 90 -10.23 3.36 -34.00
C TRP A 90 -10.27 2.07 -33.17
N LEU A 91 -10.93 2.07 -32.01
CA LEU A 91 -11.15 0.83 -31.26
C LEU A 91 -11.95 -0.20 -32.06
N LYS A 92 -12.93 0.22 -32.87
CA LYS A 92 -13.66 -0.67 -33.80
C LYS A 92 -12.74 -1.30 -34.85
N ILE A 93 -11.73 -0.58 -35.36
CA ILE A 93 -10.72 -1.18 -36.24
C ILE A 93 -10.00 -2.31 -35.51
N LEU A 94 -9.59 -2.08 -34.26
CA LEU A 94 -8.83 -3.04 -33.46
C LEU A 94 -9.62 -4.30 -33.08
N VAL A 95 -10.95 -4.22 -32.93
CA VAL A 95 -11.81 -5.34 -32.47
C VAL A 95 -12.71 -5.94 -33.55
N GLU A 96 -13.02 -5.20 -34.62
CA GLU A 96 -13.90 -5.61 -35.71
C GLU A 96 -13.22 -5.62 -37.09
N ALA A 97 -11.99 -5.09 -37.21
CA ALA A 97 -11.30 -4.89 -38.50
C ALA A 97 -12.11 -4.08 -39.52
N LYS A 98 -12.94 -3.14 -39.05
CA LYS A 98 -13.72 -2.22 -39.91
C LYS A 98 -13.18 -0.80 -39.81
N SER A 99 -12.89 -0.17 -40.95
CA SER A 99 -12.32 1.19 -40.99
C SER A 99 -13.22 2.26 -41.63
N ASP A 100 -14.36 1.88 -42.22
CA ASP A 100 -15.24 2.81 -42.95
C ASP A 100 -15.74 3.98 -42.09
N ASP A 101 -16.21 3.67 -40.87
CA ASP A 101 -16.67 4.67 -39.89
C ASP A 101 -15.53 5.64 -39.53
N PHE A 102 -14.33 5.12 -39.31
CA PHE A 102 -13.15 5.91 -38.92
C PHE A 102 -12.80 6.95 -39.98
N TRP A 103 -12.70 6.54 -41.25
CA TRP A 103 -12.36 7.46 -42.35
C TRP A 103 -13.43 8.52 -42.57
N LYS A 104 -14.71 8.14 -42.43
CA LYS A 104 -15.85 9.06 -42.53
C LYS A 104 -15.81 10.11 -41.39
N THR A 105 -15.60 9.68 -40.15
CA THR A 105 -15.52 10.56 -38.98
C THR A 105 -14.32 11.49 -39.08
N LEU A 106 -13.13 10.98 -39.45
CA LEU A 106 -11.92 11.79 -39.63
C LEU A 106 -12.13 12.90 -40.65
N ARG A 107 -12.71 12.57 -41.81
CA ARG A 107 -12.99 13.55 -42.86
C ARG A 107 -13.91 14.66 -42.38
N ALA A 108 -15.01 14.30 -41.73
CA ALA A 108 -15.97 15.27 -41.23
C ALA A 108 -15.35 16.23 -40.20
N GLU A 109 -14.43 15.76 -39.35
CA GLU A 109 -13.72 16.62 -38.39
C GLU A 109 -12.67 17.50 -39.07
N CYS A 110 -11.95 16.99 -40.08
CA CYS A 110 -11.03 17.80 -40.90
C CYS A 110 -11.75 18.92 -41.68
N GLU A 111 -12.89 18.61 -42.31
CA GLU A 111 -13.70 19.57 -43.06
C GLU A 111 -14.21 20.70 -42.15
N LYS A 112 -14.69 20.38 -40.94
CA LYS A 112 -15.11 21.38 -39.94
C LYS A 112 -13.97 22.29 -39.50
N ALA A 113 -12.73 21.80 -39.54
CA ALA A 113 -11.53 22.58 -39.22
C ALA A 113 -10.99 23.38 -40.42
N GLY A 114 -11.60 23.29 -41.60
CA GLY A 114 -11.13 23.97 -42.81
C GLY A 114 -9.98 23.26 -43.54
N ILE A 115 -9.71 21.99 -43.20
CA ILE A 115 -8.69 21.18 -43.87
C ILE A 115 -9.35 20.45 -45.03
N GLN A 116 -8.97 20.76 -46.27
CA GLN A 116 -9.50 20.10 -47.47
C GLN A 116 -9.02 18.64 -47.56
N ALA A 117 -9.90 17.69 -47.27
CA ALA A 117 -9.66 16.25 -47.43
C ALA A 117 -10.42 15.73 -48.68
N PRO A 118 -9.74 15.12 -49.67
CA PRO A 118 -10.44 14.62 -50.87
C PRO A 118 -11.48 13.54 -50.55
N PRO A 119 -12.62 13.49 -51.26
CA PRO A 119 -13.75 12.59 -50.99
C PRO A 119 -13.46 11.11 -51.31
N GLN A 120 -12.59 10.84 -52.28
CA GLN A 120 -11.94 9.56 -52.56
C GLN A 120 -10.59 9.87 -53.20
N VAL A 121 -9.51 9.30 -52.69
CA VAL A 121 -8.21 9.42 -53.34
C VAL A 121 -8.03 8.16 -54.18
N GLY A 122 -7.87 8.33 -55.50
CA GLY A 122 -7.34 7.25 -56.33
C GLY A 122 -5.94 6.85 -55.84
N PRO A 123 -5.35 5.76 -56.34
CA PRO A 123 -3.96 5.45 -56.03
C PRO A 123 -3.06 6.67 -56.35
N ASP A 124 -2.34 7.14 -55.34
CA ASP A 124 -1.36 8.23 -55.41
C ASP A 124 -0.02 7.70 -54.85
N PRO A 125 0.81 7.09 -55.72
CA PRO A 125 2.12 6.59 -55.34
C PRO A 125 3.07 7.69 -54.86
N GLN A 126 2.85 8.95 -55.24
CA GLN A 126 3.71 10.06 -54.83
C GLN A 126 3.48 10.42 -53.36
N ALA A 127 2.24 10.35 -52.87
CA ALA A 127 1.93 10.57 -51.46
C ALA A 127 2.57 9.50 -50.55
N SER A 128 2.51 8.22 -50.92
CA SER A 128 3.15 7.15 -50.14
C SER A 128 4.68 7.18 -50.23
N GLU A 129 5.26 7.69 -51.33
CA GLU A 129 6.70 7.96 -51.46
C GLU A 129 7.15 9.12 -50.60
N PHE A 130 6.40 10.22 -50.63
CA PHE A 130 6.69 11.38 -49.79
C PHE A 130 6.63 11.02 -48.31
N LEU A 131 5.57 10.32 -47.86
CA LEU A 131 5.43 9.92 -46.46
C LEU A 131 6.57 9.03 -46.00
N PHE A 132 6.99 8.08 -46.85
CA PHE A 132 8.09 7.17 -46.53
C PHE A 132 9.42 7.91 -46.41
N ARG A 133 9.73 8.79 -47.38
CA ARG A 133 10.93 9.64 -47.34
C ARG A 133 10.93 10.59 -46.15
N ALA A 134 9.78 11.18 -45.84
CA ALA A 134 9.64 12.06 -44.68
C ALA A 134 9.99 11.30 -43.40
N ILE A 135 9.48 10.08 -43.19
CA ILE A 135 9.85 9.24 -42.04
C ILE A 135 11.36 8.99 -42.04
N GLU A 136 11.97 8.57 -43.15
CA GLU A 136 13.42 8.34 -43.21
C GLU A 136 14.26 9.59 -42.92
N ASP A 137 13.86 10.74 -43.45
CA ASP A 137 14.56 12.01 -43.28
C ASP A 137 14.41 12.57 -41.86
N PHE A 138 13.22 12.43 -41.27
CA PHE A 138 12.98 12.70 -39.84
C PHE A 138 13.83 11.80 -38.97
N SER A 139 13.84 10.50 -39.26
CA SER A 139 14.68 9.53 -38.56
C SER A 139 16.12 9.97 -38.61
N LYS A 140 16.67 10.35 -39.78
CA LYS A 140 18.07 10.83 -39.94
C LYS A 140 18.37 12.20 -39.30
N GLY A 141 17.39 12.86 -38.67
CA GLY A 141 17.58 14.16 -38.03
C GLY A 141 17.76 15.33 -39.02
N ALA A 142 17.41 15.14 -40.30
CA ALA A 142 17.59 16.14 -41.35
C ALA A 142 16.79 17.43 -41.08
N PHE A 143 15.64 17.30 -40.41
CA PHE A 143 14.74 18.42 -40.09
C PHE A 143 15.03 19.13 -38.76
N ALA A 144 15.81 18.53 -37.85
CA ALA A 144 16.17 19.15 -36.56
C ALA A 144 17.07 20.40 -36.73
N ARG A 145 17.60 20.62 -37.94
CA ARG A 145 18.44 21.78 -38.28
C ARG A 145 17.69 22.90 -39.01
N LEU A 146 16.39 22.75 -39.25
CA LEU A 146 15.61 23.73 -40.00
C LEU A 146 14.93 24.76 -39.07
N PRO A 147 14.90 26.06 -39.43
CA PRO A 147 14.20 27.09 -38.67
C PRO A 147 12.71 26.77 -38.50
N ALA A 148 12.11 27.19 -37.38
CA ALA A 148 10.69 26.95 -37.08
C ALA A 148 9.73 27.35 -38.22
N SER A 149 10.07 28.39 -38.99
CA SER A 149 9.33 28.87 -40.16
C SER A 149 9.25 27.88 -41.32
N PHE A 150 10.21 26.95 -41.45
CA PHE A 150 10.20 25.89 -42.46
C PHE A 150 9.45 24.63 -42.00
N THR A 151 9.26 24.44 -40.69
CA THR A 151 8.63 23.22 -40.16
C THR A 151 7.12 23.16 -40.41
N THR A 152 6.46 24.30 -40.57
CA THR A 152 5.00 24.39 -40.65
C THR A 152 4.42 23.86 -41.98
N PRO A 153 4.96 24.23 -43.16
CA PRO A 153 4.53 23.64 -44.44
C PRO A 153 4.75 22.12 -44.48
N ILE A 154 5.90 21.66 -43.96
CA ILE A 154 6.25 20.23 -43.92
C ILE A 154 5.24 19.43 -43.08
N LYS A 155 4.77 19.99 -41.96
CA LYS A 155 3.75 19.35 -41.10
C LYS A 155 2.41 19.14 -41.82
N ALA A 156 2.01 20.09 -42.66
CA ALA A 156 0.80 20.03 -43.46
C ALA A 156 0.87 18.92 -44.52
N ASP A 157 1.99 18.87 -45.24
CA ASP A 157 2.21 17.91 -46.33
C ASP A 157 2.33 16.48 -45.81
N VAL A 158 2.95 16.28 -44.64
CA VAL A 158 3.05 14.96 -43.98
C VAL A 158 1.67 14.47 -43.51
N ALA A 159 0.87 15.34 -42.88
CA ALA A 159 -0.48 14.97 -42.45
C ALA A 159 -1.39 14.61 -43.64
N ARG A 160 -1.29 15.39 -44.73
CA ARG A 160 -2.00 15.10 -45.99
C ARG A 160 -1.54 13.78 -46.61
N ALA A 161 -0.24 13.55 -46.70
CA ALA A 161 0.33 12.32 -47.25
C ALA A 161 -0.05 11.09 -46.41
N ALA A 162 -0.09 11.21 -45.08
CA ALA A 162 -0.58 10.18 -44.18
C ALA A 162 -2.06 9.85 -44.43
N TYR A 163 -2.93 10.86 -44.55
CA TYR A 163 -4.35 10.66 -44.87
C TYR A 163 -4.53 9.93 -46.22
N VAL A 164 -3.84 10.39 -47.28
CA VAL A 164 -3.92 9.78 -48.62
C VAL A 164 -3.39 8.34 -48.63
N THR A 165 -2.31 8.09 -47.89
CA THR A 165 -1.67 6.77 -47.86
C THR A 165 -2.48 5.76 -47.07
N LEU A 166 -3.06 6.15 -45.94
CA LEU A 166 -3.78 5.23 -45.06
C LEU A 166 -5.24 4.99 -45.47
N SER A 167 -5.87 5.93 -46.17
CA SER A 167 -7.29 5.84 -46.56
C SER A 167 -7.56 5.05 -47.85
N ASN A 168 -6.52 4.64 -48.59
CA ASN A 168 -6.64 3.87 -49.83
C ASN A 168 -5.86 2.54 -49.71
N PRO A 169 -6.49 1.37 -49.94
CA PRO A 169 -5.83 0.07 -49.80
C PRO A 169 -4.59 -0.12 -50.69
N GLU A 170 -4.59 0.42 -51.91
CA GLU A 170 -3.46 0.30 -52.84
C GLU A 170 -2.28 1.15 -52.38
N ASN A 171 -2.52 2.38 -51.94
CA ASN A 171 -1.48 3.25 -51.38
C ASN A 171 -0.91 2.67 -50.08
N PHE A 172 -1.78 2.10 -49.23
CA PHE A 172 -1.40 1.46 -47.99
C PHE A 172 -0.50 0.24 -48.26
N ASN A 173 -0.90 -0.65 -49.16
CA ASN A 173 -0.11 -1.82 -49.54
C ASN A 173 1.23 -1.42 -50.19
N ALA A 174 1.24 -0.41 -51.06
CA ALA A 174 2.45 0.12 -51.66
C ALA A 174 3.40 0.76 -50.62
N PHE A 175 2.87 1.36 -49.56
CA PHE A 175 3.64 1.91 -48.46
C PHE A 175 4.21 0.81 -47.55
N VAL A 176 3.40 -0.19 -47.19
CA VAL A 176 3.82 -1.35 -46.39
C VAL A 176 4.95 -2.13 -47.09
N ALA A 177 4.85 -2.32 -48.41
CA ALA A 177 5.88 -2.99 -49.21
C ALA A 177 7.27 -2.31 -49.12
N LYS A 178 7.34 -1.02 -48.74
CA LYS A 178 8.61 -0.31 -48.55
C LYS A 178 9.34 -0.68 -47.27
N PHE A 179 8.64 -1.23 -46.28
CA PHE A 179 9.27 -1.69 -45.04
C PHE A 179 10.01 -3.02 -45.25
N GLY A 180 9.47 -3.93 -46.06
CA GLY A 180 10.14 -5.17 -46.46
C GLY A 180 9.19 -6.22 -47.02
N ASN A 181 9.77 -7.28 -47.60
CA ASN A 181 9.01 -8.40 -48.18
C ASN A 181 8.64 -9.50 -47.15
N THR A 182 9.15 -9.40 -45.92
CA THR A 182 8.82 -10.28 -44.78
C THR A 182 8.53 -9.41 -43.55
N ALA A 183 7.72 -9.91 -42.61
CA ALA A 183 7.42 -9.19 -41.36
C ALA A 183 8.68 -8.88 -40.55
N ALA A 184 9.65 -9.81 -40.51
CA ALA A 184 10.92 -9.61 -39.81
C ALA A 184 11.78 -8.52 -40.48
N ALA A 185 11.91 -8.52 -41.81
CA ALA A 185 12.65 -7.49 -42.54
C ALA A 185 11.98 -6.11 -42.37
N ALA A 186 10.65 -6.06 -42.44
CA ALA A 186 9.86 -4.85 -42.20
C ALA A 186 10.07 -4.29 -40.80
N GLY A 187 10.03 -5.16 -39.78
CA GLY A 187 10.33 -4.78 -38.41
C GLY A 187 11.76 -4.28 -38.22
N ARG A 188 12.77 -4.93 -38.84
CA ARG A 188 14.18 -4.48 -38.76
C ARG A 188 14.35 -3.08 -39.36
N LYS A 189 13.73 -2.83 -40.50
CA LYS A 189 13.76 -1.52 -41.16
C LYS A 189 13.01 -0.45 -40.35
N ALA A 190 11.88 -0.80 -39.74
CA ALA A 190 11.15 0.10 -38.86
C ALA A 190 11.98 0.49 -37.62
N LEU A 191 12.66 -0.49 -37.00
CA LEU A 191 13.51 -0.26 -35.84
C LEU A 191 14.77 0.56 -36.14
N SER A 192 15.40 0.36 -37.31
CA SER A 192 16.57 1.18 -37.71
C SER A 192 16.22 2.64 -37.98
N ALA A 193 14.95 2.93 -38.29
CA ALA A 193 14.39 4.26 -38.39
C ALA A 193 14.04 4.90 -37.03
N GLY A 194 14.41 4.30 -35.90
CA GLY A 194 14.19 4.88 -34.56
C GLY A 194 12.72 4.91 -34.15
N LEU A 195 12.36 5.80 -33.22
CA LEU A 195 11.03 5.80 -32.61
C LEU A 195 9.89 6.05 -33.61
N LEU A 196 10.08 6.98 -34.54
CA LEU A 196 9.05 7.33 -35.53
C LEU A 196 8.81 6.20 -36.53
N GLY A 197 9.87 5.52 -36.98
CA GLY A 197 9.74 4.35 -37.84
C GLY A 197 9.05 3.19 -37.13
N ALA A 198 9.42 2.95 -35.88
CA ALA A 198 8.80 1.92 -35.05
C ALA A 198 7.31 2.17 -34.81
N PHE A 199 6.95 3.41 -34.48
CA PHE A 199 5.56 3.82 -34.31
C PHE A 199 4.76 3.78 -35.61
N ALA A 200 5.33 4.23 -36.73
CA ALA A 200 4.66 4.17 -38.02
C ALA A 200 4.31 2.72 -38.41
N TYR A 201 5.26 1.79 -38.27
CA TYR A 201 5.01 0.38 -38.55
C TYR A 201 3.97 -0.23 -37.58
N GLU A 202 4.01 0.17 -36.31
CA GLU A 202 2.99 -0.18 -35.30
C GLU A 202 1.58 0.29 -35.69
N LEU A 203 1.44 1.48 -36.27
CA LEU A 203 0.15 1.93 -36.80
C LEU A 203 -0.25 1.13 -38.03
N LEU A 204 0.67 0.88 -38.97
CA LEU A 204 0.34 0.10 -40.17
C LEU A 204 -0.21 -1.28 -39.81
N ARG A 205 0.43 -2.02 -38.91
CA ARG A 205 -0.05 -3.37 -38.55
C ARG A 205 -1.44 -3.35 -37.88
N GLN A 206 -1.83 -2.25 -37.25
CA GLN A 206 -3.17 -2.10 -36.64
C GLN A 206 -4.26 -1.92 -37.69
N PHE A 207 -3.97 -1.20 -38.78
CA PHE A 207 -4.92 -0.95 -39.88
C PHE A 207 -4.93 -2.07 -40.91
N ALA A 208 -3.86 -2.86 -41.00
CA ALA A 208 -3.68 -3.95 -41.95
C ALA A 208 -4.89 -4.91 -42.06
N PRO A 209 -5.48 -5.42 -40.96
CA PRO A 209 -6.65 -6.30 -41.05
C PRO A 209 -7.86 -5.65 -41.74
N ALA A 210 -8.04 -4.33 -41.59
CA ALA A 210 -9.16 -3.61 -42.19
C ALA A 210 -8.96 -3.33 -43.69
N GLN A 211 -7.72 -3.40 -44.18
CA GLN A 211 -7.37 -3.13 -45.58
C GLN A 211 -7.40 -4.40 -46.46
N ALA A 212 -7.37 -5.60 -45.87
CA ALA A 212 -7.38 -6.87 -46.59
C ALA A 212 -8.73 -7.22 -47.26
N GLY A 213 -9.83 -6.59 -46.85
CA GLY A 213 -11.17 -6.83 -47.40
C GLY A 213 -11.80 -8.17 -46.97
N ALA A 214 -13.13 -8.27 -47.06
CA ALA A 214 -13.90 -9.42 -46.58
C ALA A 214 -13.72 -10.72 -47.41
N ARG A 215 -13.00 -10.67 -48.53
CA ARG A 215 -12.84 -11.81 -49.46
C ARG A 215 -11.92 -12.91 -48.93
N ASP A 216 -11.07 -12.62 -47.95
CA ASP A 216 -10.04 -13.57 -47.51
C ASP A 216 -10.45 -14.40 -46.29
N GLY A 217 -11.57 -14.12 -45.61
CA GLY A 217 -12.20 -14.95 -44.56
C GLY A 217 -11.36 -15.35 -43.32
N VAL A 218 -10.05 -15.10 -43.34
CA VAL A 218 -9.02 -15.69 -42.48
C VAL A 218 -8.32 -14.61 -41.62
N VAL A 219 -8.38 -13.34 -42.03
CA VAL A 219 -7.66 -12.24 -41.37
C VAL A 219 -8.45 -11.68 -40.18
N ARG A 220 -8.02 -12.00 -38.96
CA ARG A 220 -8.61 -11.49 -37.70
C ARG A 220 -7.89 -10.22 -37.19
N PRO A 221 -8.59 -9.33 -36.44
CA PRO A 221 -7.98 -8.15 -35.82
C PRO A 221 -6.80 -8.50 -34.90
N ALA A 222 -5.80 -7.63 -34.83
CA ALA A 222 -4.55 -7.86 -34.09
C ALA A 222 -4.73 -8.03 -32.56
N VAL A 223 -5.83 -7.50 -32.00
CA VAL A 223 -6.19 -7.65 -30.57
C VAL A 223 -6.78 -9.04 -30.24
N LEU A 224 -7.15 -9.85 -31.24
CA LEU A 224 -7.87 -11.12 -31.07
C LEU A 224 -7.03 -12.39 -31.35
N ARG A 225 -5.72 -12.28 -31.56
CA ARG A 225 -4.88 -13.41 -32.02
C ARG A 225 -4.25 -14.19 -30.86
N SER A 226 -4.99 -15.10 -30.24
CA SER A 226 -4.44 -16.02 -29.22
C SER A 226 -3.59 -17.14 -29.85
N GLU A 227 -2.68 -17.75 -29.09
CA GLU A 227 -1.90 -18.94 -29.53
C GLU A 227 -2.85 -20.12 -29.90
N ALA A 228 -4.05 -20.18 -29.31
CA ALA A 228 -5.10 -21.16 -29.65
C ALA A 228 -5.80 -20.85 -30.98
N VAL A 229 -5.95 -19.56 -31.32
CA VAL A 229 -6.42 -19.10 -32.64
C VAL A 229 -5.34 -19.35 -33.70
N GLU A 230 -4.05 -19.15 -33.38
CA GLU A 230 -2.92 -19.45 -34.27
C GLU A 230 -2.74 -20.95 -34.55
N THR A 231 -2.99 -21.81 -33.57
CA THR A 231 -2.91 -23.27 -33.79
C THR A 231 -4.04 -23.81 -34.67
N GLY A 232 -5.23 -23.21 -34.63
CA GLY A 232 -6.32 -23.50 -35.56
C GLY A 232 -6.06 -23.01 -37.00
N LEU A 233 -5.28 -21.92 -37.15
CA LEU A 233 -4.87 -21.33 -38.43
C LEU A 233 -3.74 -22.11 -39.14
N LYS A 234 -3.19 -23.16 -38.53
CA LYS A 234 -2.12 -24.00 -39.12
C LYS A 234 -2.44 -24.59 -40.50
N ARG A 235 -3.71 -24.62 -40.93
CA ARG A 235 -4.13 -25.15 -42.24
C ARG A 235 -4.05 -24.17 -43.42
N ASP A 236 -3.93 -22.85 -43.20
CA ASP A 236 -3.85 -21.81 -44.25
C ASP A 236 -2.51 -21.01 -44.24
N ARG A 237 -1.51 -21.49 -43.48
CA ARG A 237 -0.28 -20.76 -43.12
C ARG A 237 0.54 -20.22 -44.30
N ASP A 238 0.66 -20.97 -45.39
CA ASP A 238 1.59 -20.63 -46.48
C ASP A 238 1.17 -19.40 -47.32
N GLN A 239 -0.10 -18.99 -47.27
CA GLN A 239 -0.60 -17.80 -47.98
C GLN A 239 -0.64 -16.54 -47.12
N VAL A 240 -0.94 -16.65 -45.81
CA VAL A 240 -1.13 -15.50 -44.91
C VAL A 240 0.19 -15.02 -44.28
N GLU A 241 1.15 -15.92 -44.01
CA GLU A 241 2.40 -15.61 -43.31
C GLU A 241 3.39 -14.77 -44.13
N LYS A 242 3.24 -14.69 -45.46
CA LYS A 242 4.17 -13.92 -46.31
C LYS A 242 3.89 -12.40 -46.32
N GLN A 243 2.77 -11.92 -45.80
CA GLN A 243 2.36 -10.51 -45.97
C GLN A 243 2.17 -9.70 -44.68
N TRP A 244 1.94 -10.29 -43.49
CA TRP A 244 1.55 -9.51 -42.30
C TRP A 244 2.16 -9.98 -40.97
N ASP A 245 2.39 -9.03 -40.05
CA ASP A 245 2.94 -9.29 -38.72
C ASP A 245 1.90 -9.92 -37.76
N PRO A 246 2.20 -11.07 -37.13
CA PRO A 246 1.24 -11.78 -36.28
C PRO A 246 1.23 -11.33 -34.81
N VAL A 247 2.14 -10.45 -34.36
CA VAL A 247 2.32 -10.18 -32.92
C VAL A 247 1.09 -9.46 -32.32
N PRO A 248 0.55 -9.91 -31.17
CA PRO A 248 -0.67 -9.35 -30.59
C PRO A 248 -0.49 -7.97 -29.94
N ILE A 249 -1.62 -7.27 -29.80
CA ILE A 249 -1.74 -5.93 -29.17
C ILE A 249 -2.59 -6.04 -27.93
N ASN A 250 -2.07 -5.51 -26.81
CA ASN A 250 -2.85 -5.36 -25.59
C ASN A 250 -3.26 -3.91 -25.39
N PHE A 251 -4.41 -3.71 -24.75
CA PHE A 251 -5.02 -2.43 -24.46
C PHE A 251 -5.60 -2.45 -23.05
N ALA A 252 -5.29 -1.45 -22.23
CA ALA A 252 -5.80 -1.35 -20.86
C ALA A 252 -6.05 0.10 -20.47
N PHE A 253 -7.04 0.33 -19.59
CA PHE A 253 -7.51 1.66 -19.20
C PHE A 253 -7.30 1.91 -17.72
N THR A 254 -6.92 3.14 -17.35
CA THR A 254 -6.93 3.59 -15.95
C THR A 254 -8.36 4.00 -15.55
N PHE A 255 -8.60 4.24 -14.26
CA PHE A 255 -9.87 4.80 -13.81
C PHE A 255 -10.21 6.17 -14.45
N PRO A 256 -9.28 7.14 -14.53
CA PRO A 256 -9.46 8.36 -15.33
C PRO A 256 -9.82 8.08 -16.80
N GLY A 257 -9.24 7.05 -17.41
CA GLY A 257 -9.58 6.64 -18.77
C GLY A 257 -11.02 6.15 -18.94
N LEU A 258 -11.52 5.36 -17.99
CA LEU A 258 -12.93 4.94 -17.98
C LEU A 258 -13.88 6.12 -17.77
N LYS A 259 -13.47 7.14 -16.98
CA LYS A 259 -14.22 8.40 -16.86
C LYS A 259 -14.20 9.20 -18.17
N ALA A 260 -13.07 9.23 -18.87
CA ALA A 260 -12.96 9.87 -20.19
C ALA A 260 -13.79 9.17 -21.27
N LEU A 261 -14.00 7.85 -21.15
CA LEU A 261 -14.96 7.08 -21.95
C LEU A 261 -16.43 7.34 -21.56
N GLN A 262 -16.66 8.11 -20.49
CA GLN A 262 -17.95 8.45 -19.90
C GLN A 262 -18.77 7.22 -19.50
N LEU A 263 -18.17 6.24 -18.83
CA LEU A 263 -18.96 5.24 -18.11
C LEU A 263 -19.87 5.95 -17.09
N SER A 264 -21.03 5.35 -16.78
CA SER A 264 -21.97 5.97 -15.84
C SER A 264 -21.37 6.09 -14.43
N GLU A 265 -21.72 7.14 -13.68
CA GLU A 265 -21.21 7.34 -12.30
C GLU A 265 -21.47 6.13 -11.38
N PRO A 266 -22.66 5.49 -11.36
CA PRO A 266 -22.86 4.24 -10.61
C PRO A 266 -21.91 3.11 -11.05
N THR A 267 -21.61 3.00 -12.35
CA THR A 267 -20.67 1.99 -12.86
C THR A 267 -19.26 2.27 -12.38
N LEU A 268 -18.81 3.53 -12.48
CA LEU A 268 -17.50 3.96 -12.01
C LEU A 268 -17.34 3.71 -10.51
N ALA A 269 -18.36 4.07 -9.71
CA ALA A 269 -18.39 3.82 -8.27
C ALA A 269 -18.28 2.33 -7.92
N SER A 270 -18.74 1.43 -8.81
CA SER A 270 -18.70 -0.02 -8.59
C SER A 270 -17.31 -0.66 -8.73
N PHE A 271 -16.30 0.07 -9.23
CA PHE A 271 -14.94 -0.48 -9.33
C PHE A 271 -14.26 -0.58 -7.96
N PRO A 272 -13.31 -1.53 -7.78
CA PRO A 272 -12.55 -1.68 -6.55
C PRO A 272 -11.79 -0.40 -6.16
N GLU A 273 -11.75 -0.10 -4.87
CA GLU A 273 -11.10 1.10 -4.33
C GLU A 273 -9.64 1.30 -4.79
N PRO A 274 -8.74 0.29 -4.77
CA PRO A 274 -7.37 0.50 -5.22
C PRO A 274 -7.28 0.97 -6.68
N PHE A 275 -8.16 0.44 -7.55
CA PHE A 275 -8.22 0.85 -8.95
C PHE A 275 -8.78 2.26 -9.10
N ARG A 276 -9.78 2.65 -8.31
CA ARG A 276 -10.34 4.01 -8.31
C ARG A 276 -9.34 5.07 -7.87
N GLN A 277 -8.52 4.76 -6.86
CA GLN A 277 -7.50 5.68 -6.33
C GLN A 277 -6.30 5.85 -7.25
N GLY A 278 -5.94 4.81 -8.00
CA GLY A 278 -4.70 4.77 -8.78
C GLY A 278 -3.47 4.52 -7.90
N MET A 279 -2.35 4.10 -8.52
CA MET A 279 -1.20 3.59 -7.76
C MET A 279 -0.46 4.67 -6.96
N ALA A 280 -0.37 5.90 -7.47
CA ALA A 280 0.35 6.97 -6.79
C ALA A 280 -0.25 7.30 -5.41
N ALA A 281 -1.59 7.32 -5.30
CA ALA A 281 -2.27 7.51 -4.03
C ALA A 281 -2.04 6.33 -3.04
N ARG A 282 -1.67 5.16 -3.56
CA ARG A 282 -1.36 3.95 -2.78
C ARG A 282 0.12 3.83 -2.40
N ALA A 283 0.96 4.84 -2.66
CA ALA A 283 2.40 4.75 -2.44
C ALA A 283 2.79 4.34 -1.02
N GLU A 284 2.11 4.85 0.01
CA GLU A 284 2.35 4.46 1.40
C GLU A 284 2.09 2.97 1.64
N ARG A 285 0.98 2.43 1.10
CA ARG A 285 0.64 1.01 1.16
C ARG A 285 1.71 0.15 0.50
N LEU A 286 2.25 0.61 -0.63
CA LEU A 286 3.23 -0.10 -1.45
C LEU A 286 4.68 0.08 -0.98
N GLY A 287 4.92 0.96 0.01
CA GLY A 287 6.26 1.31 0.48
C GLY A 287 7.06 2.12 -0.55
N ASP A 288 6.39 2.83 -1.45
CA ASP A 288 7.01 3.75 -2.39
C ASP A 288 7.34 5.06 -1.67
N ILE A 289 8.46 5.04 -0.93
CA ILE A 289 8.95 6.13 -0.10
C ILE A 289 10.36 6.55 -0.51
N GLY A 290 10.78 7.75 -0.09
CA GLY A 290 12.11 8.27 -0.38
C GLY A 290 12.35 8.33 -1.91
N PRO A 291 13.44 7.74 -2.44
CA PRO A 291 13.71 7.76 -3.88
C PRO A 291 12.62 7.15 -4.77
N SER A 292 11.79 6.25 -4.22
CA SER A 292 10.69 5.58 -4.93
C SER A 292 9.35 6.31 -4.84
N ALA A 293 9.28 7.42 -4.10
CA ALA A 293 8.03 8.14 -3.86
C ALA A 293 7.47 8.77 -5.16
N PRO A 294 6.13 8.93 -5.29
CA PRO A 294 5.50 9.43 -6.51
C PRO A 294 6.04 10.76 -7.04
N GLU A 295 6.51 11.64 -6.17
CA GLU A 295 7.16 12.91 -6.55
C GLU A 295 8.45 12.72 -7.37
N ASN A 296 9.04 11.52 -7.34
CA ASN A 296 10.26 11.15 -8.07
C ASN A 296 9.97 10.26 -9.29
N TRP A 297 8.69 10.04 -9.63
CA TRP A 297 8.30 9.25 -10.80
C TRP A 297 8.55 10.05 -12.10
N GLU A 298 8.81 9.31 -13.18
CA GLU A 298 9.17 9.88 -14.47
C GLU A 298 7.94 10.23 -15.30
N GLY A 299 7.98 11.41 -15.93
CA GLY A 299 6.95 11.86 -16.86
C GLY A 299 5.59 12.05 -16.19
N VAL A 300 4.57 11.37 -16.72
CA VAL A 300 3.17 11.47 -16.27
C VAL A 300 2.64 10.19 -15.63
N LEU A 301 3.51 9.20 -15.41
CA LEU A 301 3.11 7.92 -14.82
C LEU A 301 2.51 8.13 -13.43
N GLY A 302 1.36 7.51 -13.15
CA GLY A 302 0.65 7.64 -11.87
C GLY A 302 -0.19 8.91 -11.73
N THR A 303 -0.30 9.73 -12.79
CA THR A 303 -1.16 10.92 -12.81
C THR A 303 -2.49 10.66 -13.51
N ASP A 304 -3.50 11.45 -13.18
CA ASP A 304 -4.84 11.36 -13.79
C ASP A 304 -4.88 11.69 -15.30
N CYS A 305 -3.77 12.18 -15.86
CA CYS A 305 -3.65 12.45 -17.30
C CYS A 305 -3.53 11.17 -18.14
N VAL A 306 -3.05 10.06 -17.56
CA VAL A 306 -2.90 8.79 -18.28
C VAL A 306 -4.25 8.09 -18.30
N HIS A 307 -4.84 7.92 -19.48
CA HIS A 307 -6.14 7.24 -19.64
C HIS A 307 -5.98 5.75 -19.92
N GLY A 308 -4.83 5.33 -20.42
CA GLY A 308 -4.56 3.93 -20.73
C GLY A 308 -3.21 3.75 -21.39
N TYR A 309 -2.89 2.50 -21.72
CA TYR A 309 -1.77 2.18 -22.58
C TYR A 309 -2.13 1.10 -23.59
N PHE A 310 -1.36 1.04 -24.67
CA PHE A 310 -1.34 -0.11 -25.57
C PHE A 310 0.09 -0.58 -25.83
N THR A 311 0.24 -1.87 -26.12
CA THR A 311 1.55 -2.47 -26.41
C THR A 311 1.84 -2.47 -27.90
N GLY A 312 3.00 -1.92 -28.26
CA GLY A 312 3.61 -2.09 -29.57
C GLY A 312 4.73 -3.13 -29.51
N GLY A 313 4.95 -3.83 -30.61
CA GLY A 313 6.03 -4.80 -30.71
C GLY A 313 5.65 -5.85 -31.72
N TYR A 314 6.59 -6.09 -32.61
CA TYR A 314 6.41 -6.78 -33.86
C TYR A 314 7.66 -7.62 -34.12
N LEU A 315 7.60 -8.50 -35.11
CA LEU A 315 8.69 -9.41 -35.40
C LEU A 315 9.90 -8.61 -35.92
N VAL A 316 11.07 -8.85 -35.34
CA VAL A 316 12.34 -8.25 -35.79
C VAL A 316 13.46 -9.24 -35.96
N ASP A 317 13.46 -10.28 -35.13
CA ASP A 317 14.44 -11.35 -35.21
C ASP A 317 13.85 -12.47 -36.09
N GLY A 318 14.59 -12.88 -37.10
CA GLY A 318 14.18 -13.85 -38.14
C GLY A 318 15.11 -13.75 -39.36
N ASP A 319 15.20 -14.79 -40.19
CA ASP A 319 16.09 -14.85 -41.37
C ASP A 319 17.61 -14.77 -41.05
N ASP A 320 18.05 -15.27 -39.88
CA ASP A 320 19.45 -15.22 -39.39
C ASP A 320 20.08 -13.81 -39.26
N GLU A 321 19.30 -12.75 -39.42
CA GLU A 321 19.74 -11.36 -39.23
C GLU A 321 19.26 -10.76 -37.90
N THR A 322 20.12 -9.99 -37.24
CA THR A 322 19.81 -9.28 -36.00
C THR A 322 19.88 -7.77 -36.20
N VAL A 323 19.05 -7.02 -35.47
CA VAL A 323 19.14 -5.55 -35.43
C VAL A 323 20.51 -5.12 -34.89
N SER A 324 21.09 -4.03 -35.38
CA SER A 324 22.37 -3.51 -34.86
C SER A 324 22.21 -2.85 -33.49
N GLU A 325 23.28 -2.87 -32.67
CA GLU A 325 23.29 -2.17 -31.38
C GLU A 325 23.08 -0.65 -31.54
N ASP A 326 23.60 -0.05 -32.62
CA ASP A 326 23.40 1.36 -32.92
C ASP A 326 21.92 1.71 -33.13
N SER A 327 21.16 0.85 -33.81
CA SER A 327 19.73 1.04 -34.04
C SER A 327 18.94 0.94 -32.73
N ARG A 328 19.27 -0.04 -31.87
CA ARG A 328 18.66 -0.19 -30.54
C ARG A 328 18.97 0.99 -29.63
N ARG A 329 20.22 1.45 -29.63
CA ARG A 329 20.65 2.63 -28.88
C ARG A 329 19.88 3.87 -29.33
N ARG A 330 19.79 4.10 -30.64
CA ARG A 330 19.00 5.22 -31.20
C ARG A 330 17.55 5.21 -30.70
N LEU A 331 16.88 4.05 -30.75
CA LEU A 331 15.50 3.95 -30.26
C LEU A 331 15.41 4.30 -28.76
N ARG A 332 16.34 3.80 -27.93
CA ARG A 332 16.38 4.15 -26.51
C ARG A 332 16.59 5.64 -26.28
N ASP A 333 17.49 6.25 -27.04
CA ASP A 333 17.77 7.69 -26.96
C ASP A 333 16.55 8.51 -27.38
N ASP A 334 15.84 8.10 -28.45
CA ASP A 334 14.58 8.73 -28.89
C ASP A 334 13.48 8.61 -27.83
N VAL A 335 13.31 7.43 -27.22
CA VAL A 335 12.34 7.21 -26.14
C VAL A 335 12.68 8.07 -24.91
N SER A 336 13.96 8.11 -24.54
CA SER A 336 14.43 8.96 -23.44
C SER A 336 14.20 10.44 -23.73
N ALA A 337 14.47 10.89 -24.96
CA ALA A 337 14.23 12.27 -25.38
C ALA A 337 12.73 12.61 -25.40
N PHE A 338 11.88 11.66 -25.84
CA PHE A 338 10.43 11.83 -25.84
C PHE A 338 9.87 11.96 -24.42
N ASN A 339 10.42 11.25 -23.43
CA ASN A 339 9.94 11.28 -22.05
C ASN A 339 10.50 12.45 -21.22
N ASP A 340 11.60 13.07 -21.63
CA ASP A 340 12.20 14.19 -20.88
C ASP A 340 11.33 15.45 -20.98
N SER A 341 10.66 15.85 -19.90
CA SER A 341 9.75 17.01 -19.86
C SER A 341 10.44 18.35 -19.62
N THR A 342 11.76 18.37 -19.41
CA THR A 342 12.51 19.60 -19.03
C THR A 342 12.77 20.57 -20.19
N GLY A 343 12.50 20.16 -21.44
CA GLY A 343 12.70 20.99 -22.63
C GLY A 343 14.19 21.27 -22.96
N THR A 344 15.12 20.57 -22.32
CA THR A 344 16.56 20.77 -22.52
C THR A 344 17.06 20.23 -23.86
N ASN A 345 16.31 19.31 -24.48
CA ASN A 345 16.66 18.67 -25.74
C ASN A 345 15.58 18.94 -26.81
N GLY A 346 15.84 19.88 -27.74
CA GLY A 346 14.89 20.26 -28.80
C GLY A 346 14.45 19.09 -29.72
N TRP A 347 15.18 17.96 -29.72
CA TRP A 347 14.75 16.74 -30.39
C TRP A 347 13.52 16.08 -29.74
N GLY A 348 13.45 16.05 -28.41
CA GLY A 348 12.31 15.48 -27.68
C GLY A 348 10.99 16.19 -27.99
N ASP A 349 11.04 17.52 -28.09
CA ASP A 349 9.87 18.34 -28.47
C ASP A 349 9.47 18.12 -29.94
N THR A 350 10.46 17.89 -30.81
CA THR A 350 10.20 17.52 -32.20
C THR A 350 9.50 16.17 -32.28
N LEU A 351 9.98 15.16 -31.55
CA LEU A 351 9.36 13.84 -31.46
C LEU A 351 7.92 13.94 -30.93
N ARG A 352 7.69 14.65 -29.82
CA ARG A 352 6.35 14.89 -29.26
C ARG A 352 5.42 15.57 -30.24
N THR A 353 5.91 16.58 -30.97
CA THR A 353 5.12 17.27 -32.00
C THR A 353 4.71 16.31 -33.12
N ILE A 354 5.64 15.54 -33.66
CA ILE A 354 5.36 14.62 -34.77
C ILE A 354 4.42 13.49 -34.33
N LEU A 355 4.69 12.86 -33.17
CA LEU A 355 3.83 11.83 -32.61
C LEU A 355 2.42 12.36 -32.33
N THR A 356 2.29 13.60 -31.84
CA THR A 356 0.99 14.24 -31.67
C THR A 356 0.26 14.37 -33.01
N LEU A 357 0.93 14.79 -34.08
CA LEU A 357 0.34 14.89 -35.42
C LEU A 357 -0.09 13.52 -35.97
N LEU A 358 0.70 12.47 -35.73
CA LEU A 358 0.38 11.10 -36.15
C LEU A 358 -0.75 10.47 -35.32
N CYS A 359 -0.90 10.87 -34.05
CA CYS A 359 -1.90 10.34 -33.13
C CYS A 359 -3.23 11.11 -33.15
N LEU A 360 -3.22 12.36 -33.61
CA LEU A 360 -4.43 13.18 -33.69
C LEU A 360 -5.56 12.53 -34.49
N PRO A 361 -5.30 11.89 -35.66
CA PRO A 361 -6.30 11.12 -36.38
C PRO A 361 -6.83 9.90 -35.62
N LEU A 362 -6.17 9.45 -34.56
CA LEU A 362 -6.63 8.34 -33.72
C LEU A 362 -7.45 8.84 -32.52
N GLY A 363 -7.59 10.16 -32.35
CA GLY A 363 -8.26 10.76 -31.20
C GLY A 363 -7.51 10.59 -29.88
N ILE A 364 -6.20 10.37 -29.93
CA ILE A 364 -5.34 10.23 -28.74
C ILE A 364 -4.15 11.17 -28.79
N GLU A 365 -3.53 11.35 -27.63
CA GLU A 365 -2.26 12.02 -27.45
C GLU A 365 -1.35 11.10 -26.64
N VAL A 366 -0.20 10.71 -27.20
CA VAL A 366 0.79 9.90 -26.47
C VAL A 366 1.52 10.81 -25.49
N LEU A 367 1.52 10.44 -24.21
CA LEU A 367 2.09 11.23 -23.13
C LEU A 367 3.45 10.68 -22.66
N HIS A 368 3.62 9.36 -22.73
CA HIS A 368 4.80 8.67 -22.21
C HIS A 368 5.02 7.37 -22.98
N ILE A 369 6.28 6.98 -23.18
CA ILE A 369 6.64 5.76 -23.92
C ILE A 369 7.66 4.96 -23.11
N GLU A 370 7.44 3.65 -22.93
CA GLU A 370 8.46 2.77 -22.36
C GLU A 370 8.90 1.73 -23.37
N LEU A 371 10.21 1.51 -23.45
CA LEU A 371 10.79 0.42 -24.24
C LEU A 371 11.26 -0.68 -23.28
N GLY A 372 10.57 -1.80 -23.32
CA GLY A 372 11.08 -3.03 -22.71
C GLY A 372 11.88 -3.83 -23.73
N GLU A 373 13.01 -4.36 -23.31
CA GLU A 373 13.92 -5.18 -24.08
C GLU A 373 14.63 -6.15 -23.13
N ASP A 374 14.59 -7.45 -23.43
CA ASP A 374 15.32 -8.46 -22.65
C ASP A 374 16.83 -8.17 -22.72
N PRO A 375 17.58 -8.28 -21.60
CA PRO A 375 18.98 -7.93 -21.58
C PRO A 375 19.82 -8.86 -22.47
N TYR A 376 20.89 -8.30 -23.03
CA TYR A 376 21.80 -9.00 -23.92
C TYR A 376 23.27 -8.63 -23.65
N GLU A 377 24.19 -9.41 -24.20
CA GLU A 377 25.62 -9.13 -24.17
C GLU A 377 26.09 -8.59 -25.52
N LEU A 378 27.23 -7.90 -25.52
CA LEU A 378 27.92 -7.47 -26.73
C LEU A 378 29.20 -8.31 -26.87
N ASP A 379 29.38 -8.94 -28.02
CA ASP A 379 30.64 -9.62 -28.31
C ASP A 379 31.78 -8.61 -28.60
N ARG A 380 33.00 -9.12 -28.81
CA ARG A 380 34.17 -8.27 -29.11
C ARG A 380 34.04 -7.44 -30.40
N SER A 381 33.13 -7.82 -31.30
CA SER A 381 32.82 -7.11 -32.54
C SER A 381 31.65 -6.14 -32.42
N GLY A 382 31.05 -6.02 -31.23
CA GLY A 382 29.88 -5.17 -30.97
C GLY A 382 28.55 -5.77 -31.43
N ARG A 383 28.51 -7.07 -31.74
CA ARG A 383 27.26 -7.76 -32.10
C ARG A 383 26.50 -8.16 -30.85
N VAL A 384 25.19 -8.11 -30.95
CA VAL A 384 24.26 -8.51 -29.88
C VAL A 384 24.24 -10.03 -29.76
N VAL A 385 24.62 -10.53 -28.60
CA VAL A 385 24.56 -11.95 -28.23
C VAL A 385 23.53 -12.10 -27.12
N ARG A 386 22.49 -12.89 -27.37
CA ARG A 386 21.43 -13.13 -26.39
C ARG A 386 21.82 -14.28 -25.45
N PRO A 387 21.63 -14.13 -24.13
CA PRO A 387 21.77 -15.24 -23.20
C PRO A 387 20.82 -16.40 -23.55
N PRO A 388 21.16 -17.64 -23.17
CA PRO A 388 20.35 -18.83 -23.48
C PRO A 388 18.99 -18.86 -22.76
N TYR A 389 18.79 -17.99 -21.78
CA TYR A 389 17.54 -17.83 -21.04
C TYR A 389 17.33 -16.35 -20.70
N ARG A 390 16.09 -15.98 -20.38
CA ARG A 390 15.73 -14.62 -19.98
C ARG A 390 16.39 -14.23 -18.66
N MET A 391 17.04 -13.08 -18.62
CA MET A 391 17.72 -12.54 -17.44
C MET A 391 17.18 -11.16 -17.06
N GLU A 392 17.34 -10.77 -15.79
CA GLU A 392 17.19 -9.37 -15.34
C GLU A 392 18.57 -8.71 -15.12
N HIS A 393 18.62 -7.41 -14.80
CA HIS A 393 19.88 -6.66 -14.83
C HIS A 393 20.84 -6.94 -13.67
N PHE A 394 20.40 -7.53 -12.55
CA PHE A 394 21.32 -8.04 -11.52
C PHE A 394 22.03 -9.34 -11.94
N GLY A 395 21.59 -9.99 -13.03
CA GLY A 395 22.21 -11.18 -13.60
C GLY A 395 21.53 -12.49 -13.23
N PHE A 396 20.27 -12.46 -12.80
CA PHE A 396 19.50 -13.65 -12.45
C PHE A 396 18.50 -14.03 -13.55
N ARG A 397 18.30 -15.33 -13.76
CA ARG A 397 17.24 -15.86 -14.61
C ARG A 397 15.86 -15.51 -14.04
N ASP A 398 15.00 -14.90 -14.85
CA ASP A 398 13.62 -14.54 -14.49
C ASP A 398 12.59 -15.33 -15.33
N GLY A 399 11.32 -15.27 -14.93
CA GLY A 399 10.20 -15.92 -15.62
C GLY A 399 9.95 -17.38 -15.24
N ILE A 400 10.72 -17.94 -14.29
CA ILE A 400 10.65 -19.37 -13.90
C ILE A 400 9.33 -19.72 -13.20
N SER A 401 8.99 -19.02 -12.12
CA SER A 401 7.83 -19.35 -11.28
C SER A 401 6.64 -18.46 -11.63
N GLN A 402 5.62 -19.07 -12.24
CA GLN A 402 4.33 -18.48 -12.61
C GLN A 402 3.21 -19.38 -12.11
N PRO A 403 2.05 -18.84 -11.69
CA PRO A 403 0.91 -19.68 -11.34
C PRO A 403 0.38 -20.41 -12.58
N PHE A 404 0.19 -21.71 -12.45
CA PHE A 404 -0.55 -22.53 -13.40
C PHE A 404 -2.03 -22.36 -13.10
N VAL A 405 -2.72 -21.57 -13.92
CA VAL A 405 -4.15 -21.28 -13.78
C VAL A 405 -4.94 -22.47 -14.34
N ASP A 406 -5.99 -22.90 -13.63
CA ASP A 406 -6.85 -24.00 -14.06
C ASP A 406 -7.68 -23.64 -15.30
N MET A 407 -7.06 -23.80 -16.46
CA MET A 407 -7.66 -23.48 -17.75
C MET A 407 -8.06 -24.76 -18.50
N ASN A 408 -8.25 -25.89 -17.79
CA ASN A 408 -8.37 -27.24 -18.36
C ASN A 408 -7.18 -27.61 -19.26
N LEU A 409 -5.97 -27.15 -18.92
CA LEU A 409 -4.74 -27.37 -19.71
C LEU A 409 -4.00 -28.67 -19.35
N GLY A 410 -4.57 -29.50 -18.49
CA GLY A 410 -3.93 -30.69 -17.90
C GLY A 410 -3.29 -30.41 -16.53
N ASP A 411 -2.53 -31.38 -16.03
CA ASP A 411 -1.87 -31.28 -14.72
C ASP A 411 -0.76 -30.20 -14.73
N PRO A 412 -0.63 -29.42 -13.64
CA PRO A 412 0.44 -28.43 -13.55
C PRO A 412 1.81 -29.13 -13.50
N LEU A 413 2.80 -28.52 -14.17
CA LEU A 413 4.18 -28.92 -13.96
C LEU A 413 4.55 -28.76 -12.47
N PRO A 414 5.43 -29.62 -11.93
CA PRO A 414 5.97 -29.45 -10.59
C PRO A 414 6.49 -28.03 -10.37
N GLY A 415 6.05 -27.38 -9.29
CA GLY A 415 6.35 -25.97 -8.99
C GLY A 415 5.37 -24.93 -9.56
N GLY A 416 4.57 -25.30 -10.58
CA GLY A 416 3.66 -24.38 -11.27
C GLY A 416 2.38 -24.07 -10.48
N GLY A 417 1.95 -24.98 -9.62
CA GLY A 417 0.74 -24.84 -8.82
C GLY A 417 0.96 -24.37 -7.38
N THR A 418 0.09 -24.83 -6.51
CA THR A 418 0.29 -24.82 -5.05
C THR A 418 0.51 -26.25 -4.58
N PRO A 419 1.53 -26.50 -3.74
CA PRO A 419 1.81 -27.84 -3.26
C PRO A 419 0.69 -28.36 -2.34
N SER A 420 0.23 -29.58 -2.59
CA SER A 420 -0.69 -30.32 -1.72
C SER A 420 0.08 -31.15 -0.69
N ARG A 421 -0.63 -31.65 0.34
CA ARG A 421 -0.09 -32.52 1.40
C ARG A 421 0.47 -33.85 0.85
N ASP A 422 -0.08 -34.33 -0.27
CA ASP A 422 0.31 -35.57 -0.95
C ASP A 422 1.47 -35.40 -1.95
N ARG A 423 2.14 -34.23 -1.95
CA ARG A 423 3.24 -33.88 -2.87
C ARG A 423 2.82 -33.71 -4.33
N THR A 424 1.52 -33.58 -4.60
CA THR A 424 1.05 -33.13 -5.91
C THR A 424 1.00 -31.60 -5.97
N TRP A 425 0.84 -31.05 -7.18
CA TRP A 425 0.67 -29.62 -7.42
C TRP A 425 -0.75 -29.37 -7.89
N ALA A 426 -1.47 -28.47 -7.23
CA ALA A 426 -2.82 -28.08 -7.61
C ALA A 426 -2.80 -26.79 -8.43
N PRO A 427 -3.58 -26.68 -9.51
CA PRO A 427 -3.69 -25.44 -10.27
C PRO A 427 -4.37 -24.34 -9.43
N VAL A 428 -4.11 -23.09 -9.78
CA VAL A 428 -4.73 -21.92 -9.16
C VAL A 428 -6.09 -21.66 -9.80
N ALA A 429 -7.10 -21.33 -9.00
CA ALA A 429 -8.44 -21.03 -9.48
C ALA A 429 -8.45 -19.87 -10.49
N ARG A 430 -9.31 -19.96 -11.50
CA ARG A 430 -9.42 -18.94 -12.58
C ARG A 430 -9.79 -17.56 -12.04
N GLY A 431 -10.60 -17.51 -10.98
CA GLY A 431 -11.04 -16.28 -10.33
C GLY A 431 -9.93 -15.53 -9.60
N GLU A 432 -8.73 -16.08 -9.50
CA GLU A 432 -7.56 -15.33 -9.04
C GLU A 432 -7.00 -14.39 -10.14
N ILE A 433 -7.32 -14.65 -11.41
CA ILE A 433 -6.83 -13.85 -12.54
C ILE A 433 -7.98 -13.14 -13.27
N TYR A 434 -9.13 -13.77 -13.44
CA TYR A 434 -10.25 -13.25 -14.23
C TYR A 434 -11.46 -12.90 -13.36
N LEU A 435 -12.13 -11.78 -13.64
CA LEU A 435 -13.19 -11.24 -12.78
C LEU A 435 -14.51 -12.00 -12.84
N SER A 436 -14.81 -12.72 -13.92
CA SER A 436 -16.07 -13.47 -14.06
C SER A 436 -16.02 -14.90 -13.51
N GLU A 437 -14.91 -15.29 -12.93
CA GLU A 437 -14.63 -16.68 -12.53
C GLU A 437 -14.61 -16.83 -11.01
N ARG A 438 -14.73 -18.08 -10.55
CA ARG A 438 -14.68 -18.41 -9.12
C ARG A 438 -13.26 -18.38 -8.59
N ASP A 439 -13.09 -17.74 -7.45
CA ASP A 439 -11.82 -17.68 -6.71
C ASP A 439 -11.53 -19.00 -5.96
N GLU A 440 -10.43 -19.04 -5.23
CA GLU A 440 -10.01 -20.22 -4.46
C GLU A 440 -10.98 -20.65 -3.34
N ASP A 441 -11.85 -19.76 -2.90
CA ASP A 441 -12.91 -20.06 -1.91
C ASP A 441 -14.24 -20.43 -2.58
N GLY A 442 -14.29 -20.44 -3.92
CA GLY A 442 -15.50 -20.69 -4.69
C GLY A 442 -16.42 -19.49 -4.84
N ASN A 443 -15.99 -18.28 -4.43
CA ASN A 443 -16.77 -17.06 -4.53
C ASN A 443 -16.65 -16.44 -5.94
N GLU A 444 -17.72 -15.79 -6.39
CA GLU A 444 -17.72 -15.02 -7.63
C GLU A 444 -17.44 -13.54 -7.34
N HIS A 445 -16.56 -12.90 -8.13
CA HIS A 445 -16.36 -11.46 -7.97
C HIS A 445 -17.56 -10.70 -8.52
N HIS A 446 -18.14 -9.83 -7.70
CA HIS A 446 -19.31 -9.04 -8.09
C HIS A 446 -18.97 -7.63 -8.60
N LEU A 447 -17.69 -7.28 -8.71
CA LEU A 447 -17.23 -5.95 -9.10
C LEU A 447 -16.31 -5.98 -10.34
N PRO A 448 -16.42 -5.01 -11.27
CA PRO A 448 -17.52 -4.03 -11.35
C PRO A 448 -18.88 -4.71 -11.53
N ILE A 449 -19.98 -4.06 -11.11
CA ILE A 449 -21.30 -4.71 -11.02
C ILE A 449 -21.77 -5.25 -12.37
N HIS A 450 -21.57 -4.45 -13.43
CA HIS A 450 -22.05 -4.76 -14.76
C HIS A 450 -21.38 -6.03 -15.31
N PRO A 451 -22.13 -7.12 -15.60
CA PRO A 451 -21.55 -8.41 -16.00
C PRO A 451 -20.64 -8.34 -17.24
N SER A 452 -21.00 -7.56 -18.28
CA SER A 452 -20.15 -7.42 -19.47
C SER A 452 -18.76 -6.87 -19.15
N LEU A 453 -18.59 -6.05 -18.10
CA LEU A 453 -17.28 -5.53 -17.68
C LEU A 453 -16.49 -6.54 -16.83
N ARG A 454 -17.11 -7.61 -16.35
CA ARG A 454 -16.41 -8.69 -15.64
C ARG A 454 -15.99 -9.80 -16.58
N GLU A 455 -16.83 -10.11 -17.56
CA GLU A 455 -16.64 -11.21 -18.50
C GLU A 455 -15.25 -11.17 -19.14
N GLY A 456 -14.38 -12.09 -18.70
CA GLY A 456 -13.01 -12.25 -19.19
C GLY A 456 -12.06 -11.07 -18.97
N SER A 457 -12.44 -10.11 -18.13
CA SER A 457 -11.60 -8.95 -17.80
C SER A 457 -10.64 -9.26 -16.65
N THR A 458 -9.57 -8.47 -16.51
CA THR A 458 -8.59 -8.56 -15.41
C THR A 458 -8.04 -7.18 -15.05
N PHE A 459 -7.43 -7.04 -13.88
CA PHE A 459 -6.64 -5.86 -13.54
C PHE A 459 -5.16 -6.12 -13.82
N LEU A 460 -4.48 -5.12 -14.37
CA LEU A 460 -3.05 -5.11 -14.62
C LEU A 460 -2.36 -4.09 -13.72
N VAL A 461 -1.28 -4.53 -13.09
CA VAL A 461 -0.34 -3.68 -12.36
C VAL A 461 0.80 -3.35 -13.30
N PHE A 462 1.15 -2.08 -13.46
CA PHE A 462 2.36 -1.66 -14.17
C PHE A 462 3.28 -0.90 -13.21
N ARG A 463 4.57 -1.26 -13.16
CA ARG A 463 5.60 -0.54 -12.39
C ARG A 463 6.90 -0.46 -13.17
N LYS A 464 7.47 0.73 -13.28
CA LYS A 464 8.84 0.94 -13.74
C LYS A 464 9.78 0.84 -12.55
N LEU A 465 10.56 -0.22 -12.49
CA LEU A 465 11.48 -0.54 -11.40
C LEU A 465 12.92 -0.37 -11.91
N GLU A 466 13.56 0.75 -11.58
CA GLU A 466 14.97 1.00 -11.88
C GLU A 466 15.86 0.14 -10.98
N GLN A 467 16.88 -0.51 -11.56
CA GLN A 467 17.81 -1.39 -10.86
C GLN A 467 19.21 -0.79 -10.84
N ASP A 468 19.72 -0.46 -9.66
CA ASP A 468 21.09 0.00 -9.48
C ASP A 468 22.05 -1.18 -9.33
N VAL A 469 22.44 -1.73 -10.49
CA VAL A 469 23.35 -2.89 -10.58
C VAL A 469 24.73 -2.59 -10.00
N ALA A 470 25.22 -1.35 -10.16
CA ALA A 470 26.52 -0.96 -9.64
C ALA A 470 26.50 -0.90 -8.11
N ALA A 471 25.47 -0.28 -7.51
CA ALA A 471 25.28 -0.26 -6.07
C ALA A 471 25.08 -1.66 -5.48
N PHE A 472 24.33 -2.53 -6.17
CA PHE A 472 24.15 -3.92 -5.76
C PHE A 472 25.48 -4.67 -5.66
N ARG A 473 26.30 -4.62 -6.71
CA ARG A 473 27.64 -5.25 -6.74
C ARG A 473 28.59 -4.63 -5.72
N ALA A 474 28.59 -3.29 -5.60
CA ALA A 474 29.42 -2.58 -4.64
C ALA A 474 29.07 -2.93 -3.18
N TYR A 475 27.78 -3.06 -2.87
CA TYR A 475 27.33 -3.50 -1.55
C TYR A 475 27.82 -4.92 -1.24
N LEU A 476 27.65 -5.87 -2.17
CA LEU A 476 28.14 -7.24 -1.99
C LEU A 476 29.67 -7.28 -1.77
N ALA A 477 30.43 -6.52 -2.57
CA ALA A 477 31.89 -6.42 -2.45
C ALA A 477 32.33 -5.84 -1.11
N ASN A 478 31.60 -4.83 -0.60
CA ASN A 478 31.87 -4.25 0.72
C ASN A 478 31.56 -5.23 1.86
N GLN A 479 30.47 -6.01 1.76
CA GLN A 479 30.12 -7.01 2.77
C GLN A 479 31.06 -8.22 2.76
N ARG A 480 31.60 -8.58 1.59
CA ARG A 480 32.48 -9.75 1.39
C ARG A 480 33.72 -9.35 0.58
N PRO A 481 34.67 -8.61 1.20
CA PRO A 481 35.90 -8.24 0.51
C PRO A 481 36.70 -9.49 0.17
N ASN A 482 37.34 -9.50 -1.00
CA ASN A 482 38.28 -10.53 -1.45
C ASN A 482 37.69 -11.93 -1.74
N SER A 483 36.36 -12.11 -1.83
CA SER A 483 35.77 -13.40 -2.21
C SER A 483 34.55 -13.26 -3.10
N HIS A 484 34.73 -13.40 -4.42
CA HIS A 484 33.63 -13.44 -5.39
C HIS A 484 32.65 -14.58 -5.10
N ALA A 485 33.13 -15.75 -4.68
CA ALA A 485 32.25 -16.87 -4.34
C ALA A 485 31.32 -16.55 -3.15
N ALA A 486 31.82 -15.81 -2.15
CA ALA A 486 30.99 -15.36 -1.03
C ALA A 486 30.01 -14.25 -1.44
N GLN A 487 30.41 -13.36 -2.35
CA GLN A 487 29.53 -12.34 -2.93
C GLN A 487 28.38 -12.99 -3.72
N ASP A 488 28.70 -13.95 -4.60
CA ASP A 488 27.72 -14.70 -5.39
C ASP A 488 26.74 -15.47 -4.50
N LYS A 489 27.25 -16.10 -3.42
CA LYS A 489 26.40 -16.78 -2.43
C LYS A 489 25.47 -15.81 -1.70
N LEU A 490 25.95 -14.64 -1.29
CA LEU A 490 25.13 -13.62 -0.64
C LEU A 490 24.05 -13.09 -1.60
N ALA A 491 24.40 -12.84 -2.86
CA ALA A 491 23.45 -12.44 -3.89
C ALA A 491 22.39 -13.51 -4.14
N ALA A 492 22.80 -14.78 -4.22
CA ALA A 492 21.89 -15.91 -4.36
C ALA A 492 20.96 -16.04 -3.14
N GLN A 493 21.44 -15.72 -1.94
CA GLN A 493 20.63 -15.67 -0.72
C GLN A 493 19.64 -14.49 -0.70
N PHE A 494 20.00 -13.32 -1.23
CA PHE A 494 19.05 -12.20 -1.36
C PHE A 494 17.87 -12.56 -2.26
N VAL A 495 18.15 -13.25 -3.37
CA VAL A 495 17.12 -13.65 -4.34
C VAL A 495 16.39 -14.91 -3.89
N GLY A 496 17.11 -15.91 -3.37
CA GLY A 496 16.66 -17.28 -3.09
C GLY A 496 17.00 -18.29 -4.20
N ARG A 497 17.69 -17.85 -5.27
CA ARG A 497 18.15 -18.67 -6.40
C ARG A 497 19.55 -18.24 -6.81
N TRP A 498 20.32 -19.16 -7.38
CA TRP A 498 21.54 -18.84 -8.10
C TRP A 498 21.24 -18.09 -9.42
N PRO A 499 22.22 -17.37 -10.00
CA PRO A 499 22.07 -16.66 -11.28
C PRO A 499 21.48 -17.51 -12.42
N ASN A 500 21.85 -18.78 -12.51
CA ASN A 500 21.34 -19.72 -13.51
C ASN A 500 19.88 -20.19 -13.27
N GLY A 501 19.28 -19.81 -12.14
CA GLY A 501 17.92 -20.14 -11.74
C GLY A 501 17.80 -21.24 -10.68
N THR A 502 18.88 -21.98 -10.37
CA THR A 502 18.83 -23.10 -9.42
C THR A 502 18.41 -22.63 -8.03
N PRO A 503 17.34 -23.19 -7.42
CA PRO A 503 16.85 -22.73 -6.12
C PRO A 503 17.74 -23.15 -4.96
N LEU A 504 17.93 -22.26 -3.98
CA LEU A 504 18.76 -22.55 -2.80
C LEU A 504 18.22 -23.70 -1.94
N SER A 505 16.91 -23.93 -1.94
CA SER A 505 16.30 -25.06 -1.23
C SER A 505 16.78 -26.43 -1.73
N VAL A 506 17.18 -26.51 -3.00
CA VAL A 506 17.72 -27.72 -3.65
C VAL A 506 19.25 -27.73 -3.59
N ALA A 507 19.90 -26.61 -3.97
CA ALA A 507 21.35 -26.51 -4.02
C ALA A 507 21.88 -25.33 -3.16
N PRO A 508 22.02 -25.52 -1.82
CA PRO A 508 22.36 -24.43 -0.90
C PRO A 508 23.81 -23.95 -0.96
N HIS A 509 24.72 -24.74 -1.53
CA HIS A 509 26.17 -24.49 -1.46
C HIS A 509 26.78 -23.97 -2.76
N ALA A 510 26.27 -24.41 -3.92
CA ALA A 510 26.77 -24.03 -5.24
C ALA A 510 25.67 -24.21 -6.30
N PRO A 511 25.71 -23.46 -7.43
CA PRO A 511 24.80 -23.69 -8.54
C PRO A 511 25.02 -25.08 -9.13
N GLN A 512 23.93 -25.72 -9.52
CA GLN A 512 23.94 -27.01 -10.25
C GLN A 512 23.38 -26.79 -11.65
N ASP A 513 23.94 -27.48 -12.64
CA ASP A 513 23.36 -27.60 -13.97
C ASP A 513 22.29 -28.70 -13.92
N LEU A 514 21.02 -28.29 -14.02
CA LEU A 514 19.87 -29.19 -13.96
C LEU A 514 19.38 -29.62 -15.36
N GLY A 515 20.17 -29.36 -16.42
CA GLY A 515 19.91 -29.83 -17.78
C GLY A 515 19.11 -28.87 -18.68
N SER A 516 18.75 -29.35 -19.88
CA SER A 516 18.21 -28.55 -21.01
C SER A 516 16.68 -28.38 -21.04
N ASP A 517 15.93 -29.00 -20.11
CA ASP A 517 14.48 -28.79 -19.95
C ASP A 517 14.15 -28.35 -18.50
N PRO A 518 14.29 -27.05 -18.17
CA PRO A 518 14.56 -26.62 -16.80
C PRO A 518 13.32 -26.24 -15.97
N ASP A 519 12.17 -25.96 -16.58
CA ASP A 519 11.17 -25.13 -15.89
C ASP A 519 10.39 -25.88 -14.79
N GLY A 520 10.22 -27.20 -14.91
CA GLY A 520 9.63 -28.04 -13.86
C GLY A 520 10.61 -28.33 -12.70
N LEU A 521 11.85 -28.73 -13.01
CA LEU A 521 12.86 -29.10 -12.00
C LEU A 521 13.40 -27.89 -11.23
N LEU A 522 13.47 -26.71 -11.86
CA LEU A 522 13.88 -25.48 -11.18
C LEU A 522 12.83 -24.97 -10.17
N ASN A 523 11.62 -25.50 -10.21
CA ASN A 523 10.51 -24.98 -9.44
C ASN A 523 9.86 -26.01 -8.51
N ASP A 524 10.24 -27.29 -8.57
CA ASP A 524 9.74 -28.36 -7.70
C ASP A 524 10.41 -28.39 -6.32
N PHE A 525 10.01 -27.46 -5.46
CA PHE A 525 10.44 -27.44 -4.06
C PHE A 525 9.41 -26.76 -3.16
N ARG A 526 9.53 -26.98 -1.86
CA ARG A 526 8.66 -26.45 -0.83
C ARG A 526 9.49 -25.86 0.30
N TYR A 527 8.93 -24.89 1.02
CA TYR A 527 9.64 -24.26 2.12
C TYR A 527 9.31 -24.92 3.44
N ALA A 528 8.04 -25.15 3.76
CA ALA A 528 7.68 -25.77 5.04
C ALA A 528 8.11 -27.25 5.08
N ALA A 529 7.91 -28.00 3.99
CA ALA A 529 8.31 -29.41 3.94
C ALA A 529 9.83 -29.62 3.81
N ASP A 530 10.53 -28.80 3.00
CA ASP A 530 11.93 -29.09 2.65
C ASP A 530 12.95 -28.20 3.38
N ASP A 531 12.55 -27.03 3.89
CA ASP A 531 13.45 -26.05 4.54
C ASP A 531 12.73 -25.11 5.54
N ALA A 532 11.96 -25.67 6.48
CA ALA A 532 11.07 -24.90 7.36
C ALA A 532 11.79 -23.77 8.13
N LYS A 533 13.02 -24.05 8.56
CA LYS A 533 13.86 -23.15 9.37
C LYS A 533 14.67 -22.15 8.54
N GLY A 534 14.65 -22.24 7.21
CA GLY A 534 15.46 -21.37 6.34
C GLY A 534 16.96 -21.62 6.42
N LEU A 535 17.36 -22.86 6.71
CA LEU A 535 18.77 -23.28 6.78
C LEU A 535 19.40 -23.50 5.41
N ARG A 536 18.60 -23.52 4.34
CA ARG A 536 19.10 -23.57 2.95
C ARG A 536 18.83 -22.25 2.24
N CYS A 537 17.57 -21.88 2.14
CA CYS A 537 17.10 -20.63 1.56
C CYS A 537 16.64 -19.70 2.70
N PRO A 538 17.32 -18.57 2.94
CA PRO A 538 16.96 -17.68 4.04
C PRO A 538 15.49 -17.27 4.00
N LEU A 539 14.87 -17.14 5.17
CA LEU A 539 13.45 -16.77 5.31
C LEU A 539 13.14 -15.42 4.64
N GLY A 540 14.09 -14.48 4.66
CA GLY A 540 13.97 -13.16 4.05
C GLY A 540 14.20 -13.11 2.53
N SER A 541 14.51 -14.22 1.86
CA SER A 541 14.86 -14.24 0.43
C SER A 541 13.70 -13.74 -0.44
N HIS A 542 13.99 -13.00 -1.51
CA HIS A 542 12.98 -12.39 -2.37
C HIS A 542 11.90 -13.38 -2.87
N ILE A 543 12.29 -14.54 -3.40
CA ILE A 543 11.32 -15.54 -3.90
C ILE A 543 10.56 -16.28 -2.79
N ARG A 544 11.07 -16.29 -1.56
CA ARG A 544 10.42 -16.92 -0.40
C ARG A 544 9.37 -16.00 0.21
N ARG A 545 9.64 -14.69 0.17
CA ARG A 545 8.70 -13.66 0.59
C ARG A 545 7.58 -13.45 -0.43
N SER A 546 7.92 -13.36 -1.72
CA SER A 546 6.91 -13.11 -2.77
C SER A 546 6.01 -14.32 -3.08
N ASN A 547 6.46 -15.54 -2.74
CA ASN A 547 5.64 -16.74 -2.78
C ASN A 547 6.09 -17.70 -1.66
N PRO A 548 5.46 -17.66 -0.47
CA PRO A 548 5.78 -18.54 0.66
C PRO A 548 5.44 -20.03 0.45
N ARG A 549 4.87 -20.41 -0.71
CA ARG A 549 4.49 -21.77 -1.11
C ARG A 549 3.56 -22.48 -0.14
N ASP A 550 4.11 -23.33 0.72
CA ASP A 550 3.40 -24.19 1.69
C ASP A 550 3.44 -23.63 3.12
N ILE A 551 3.95 -22.41 3.32
CA ILE A 551 3.92 -21.69 4.60
C ILE A 551 2.61 -20.90 4.72
N GLY A 552 1.98 -20.89 5.91
CA GLY A 552 0.80 -20.06 6.21
C GLY A 552 -0.56 -20.73 5.98
N GLY A 553 -0.61 -22.05 5.83
CA GLY A 553 -1.86 -22.76 5.51
C GLY A 553 -2.17 -22.78 4.01
N THR A 554 -3.06 -23.68 3.59
CA THR A 554 -3.23 -24.01 2.16
C THR A 554 -3.95 -22.94 1.34
N ASN A 555 -4.77 -22.07 1.94
CA ASN A 555 -5.58 -21.10 1.19
C ASN A 555 -4.96 -19.70 1.12
N ASP A 556 -4.19 -19.26 2.13
CA ASP A 556 -3.63 -17.91 2.14
C ASP A 556 -2.69 -17.70 0.94
N VAL A 557 -1.73 -18.59 0.70
CA VAL A 557 -0.79 -18.43 -0.42
C VAL A 557 -1.47 -18.52 -1.80
N ARG A 558 -2.57 -19.29 -1.92
CA ARG A 558 -3.29 -19.47 -3.19
C ARG A 558 -4.00 -18.19 -3.64
N ARG A 559 -4.59 -17.46 -2.69
CA ARG A 559 -5.36 -16.23 -2.91
C ARG A 559 -4.50 -15.02 -3.29
N HIS A 560 -3.21 -15.10 -3.04
CA HIS A 560 -2.27 -14.00 -3.25
C HIS A 560 -1.47 -14.15 -4.55
N ARG A 561 -1.78 -15.13 -5.41
CA ARG A 561 -1.01 -15.41 -6.64
C ARG A 561 -1.24 -14.35 -7.71
N ILE A 562 -0.16 -13.92 -8.36
CA ILE A 562 -0.18 -12.99 -9.49
C ILE A 562 0.48 -13.61 -10.72
N LEU A 563 0.01 -13.24 -11.92
CA LEU A 563 0.60 -13.67 -13.18
C LEU A 563 1.51 -12.58 -13.74
N ARG A 564 2.83 -12.77 -13.66
CA ARG A 564 3.81 -11.74 -14.06
C ARG A 564 4.09 -11.80 -15.56
N ARG A 565 4.09 -10.64 -16.22
CA ARG A 565 4.41 -10.41 -17.63
C ARG A 565 5.38 -9.23 -17.82
N GLY A 566 6.15 -8.93 -16.78
CA GLY A 566 7.16 -7.87 -16.84
C GLY A 566 8.30 -8.16 -17.82
N MET A 567 9.07 -7.13 -18.16
CA MET A 567 10.19 -7.18 -19.09
C MET A 567 11.27 -6.17 -18.71
N ALA A 568 12.54 -6.52 -18.93
CA ALA A 568 13.63 -5.62 -18.61
C ALA A 568 13.61 -4.37 -19.50
N TYR A 569 14.34 -3.32 -19.11
CA TYR A 569 14.61 -2.15 -19.94
C TYR A 569 16.03 -1.65 -19.67
N GLY A 570 16.64 -0.97 -20.64
CA GLY A 570 17.99 -0.42 -20.51
C GLY A 570 19.07 -1.15 -21.32
N GLY A 571 18.69 -2.13 -22.14
CA GLY A 571 19.54 -2.72 -23.16
C GLY A 571 20.54 -3.74 -22.60
N SER A 572 21.83 -3.57 -22.93
CA SER A 572 22.86 -4.55 -22.60
C SER A 572 23.07 -4.75 -21.09
N LEU A 573 23.42 -5.98 -20.70
CA LEU A 573 23.93 -6.29 -19.37
C LEU A 573 25.22 -5.52 -19.10
N LEU A 574 25.38 -5.01 -17.87
CA LEU A 574 26.63 -4.39 -17.47
C LEU A 574 27.74 -5.44 -17.40
N PRO A 575 28.89 -5.21 -18.07
CA PRO A 575 30.06 -6.07 -17.93
C PRO A 575 30.42 -6.32 -16.46
N LYS A 576 30.96 -7.50 -16.17
CA LYS A 576 31.43 -7.84 -14.83
C LYS A 576 32.50 -6.83 -14.40
N GLU A 577 32.46 -6.38 -13.14
CA GLU A 577 33.33 -5.33 -12.56
C GLU A 577 33.15 -3.90 -13.12
N SER A 578 32.14 -3.64 -13.95
CA SER A 578 31.85 -2.28 -14.40
C SER A 578 31.39 -1.38 -13.23
N PRO A 579 31.92 -0.15 -13.09
CA PRO A 579 31.43 0.84 -12.10
C PRO A 579 30.08 1.46 -12.48
N GLY A 580 29.45 0.99 -13.56
CA GLY A 580 28.29 1.59 -14.18
C GLY A 580 28.65 2.44 -15.41
N ASP A 581 27.66 2.69 -16.26
CA ASP A 581 27.77 3.46 -17.50
C ASP A 581 26.86 4.69 -17.51
N GLY A 582 26.30 5.05 -16.36
CA GLY A 582 25.36 6.17 -16.19
C GLY A 582 23.98 5.96 -16.84
N ARG A 583 23.73 4.81 -17.47
CA ARG A 583 22.45 4.51 -18.13
C ARG A 583 21.46 3.90 -17.15
N LYS A 584 20.21 4.37 -17.21
CA LYS A 584 19.09 3.80 -16.48
C LYS A 584 18.70 2.44 -17.07
N ARG A 585 18.47 1.47 -16.19
CA ARG A 585 18.09 0.11 -16.54
C ARG A 585 17.25 -0.49 -15.42
N GLY A 586 16.50 -1.54 -15.74
CA GLY A 586 15.71 -2.23 -14.72
C GLY A 586 14.61 -3.10 -15.31
N LEU A 587 13.46 -3.12 -14.66
CA LEU A 587 12.32 -3.97 -15.00
C LEU A 587 11.03 -3.14 -15.13
N LEU A 588 10.37 -3.25 -16.28
CA LEU A 588 8.96 -2.90 -16.44
C LEU A 588 8.14 -4.07 -15.88
N PHE A 589 7.82 -4.01 -14.59
CA PHE A 589 7.02 -5.02 -13.93
C PHE A 589 5.56 -4.91 -14.36
N ILE A 590 5.00 -6.03 -14.85
CA ILE A 590 3.59 -6.14 -15.22
C ILE A 590 3.02 -7.38 -14.55
N ALA A 591 1.85 -7.27 -13.93
CA ALA A 591 1.18 -8.42 -13.32
C ALA A 591 -0.33 -8.37 -13.53
N ALA A 592 -0.93 -9.52 -13.87
CA ALA A 592 -2.38 -9.69 -13.94
C ALA A 592 -2.92 -10.33 -12.65
N ASN A 593 -4.08 -9.83 -12.21
CA ASN A 593 -4.76 -10.23 -10.98
C ASN A 593 -6.25 -9.84 -11.02
N SER A 594 -7.12 -10.58 -10.33
CA SER A 594 -8.54 -10.21 -10.18
C SER A 594 -8.77 -9.26 -8.99
N ARG A 595 -7.90 -9.29 -7.97
CA ARG A 595 -8.03 -8.52 -6.73
C ARG A 595 -6.72 -7.84 -6.35
N LEU A 596 -6.57 -6.57 -6.71
CA LEU A 596 -5.37 -5.77 -6.39
C LEU A 596 -5.05 -5.75 -4.89
N ASP A 597 -6.08 -5.56 -4.06
CA ASP A 597 -6.02 -5.43 -2.60
C ASP A 597 -5.64 -6.72 -1.89
N LEU A 598 -6.00 -7.87 -2.46
CA LEU A 598 -5.66 -9.18 -1.91
C LEU A 598 -4.42 -9.77 -2.56
N GLN A 599 -3.98 -9.34 -3.73
CA GLN A 599 -2.88 -9.99 -4.44
C GLN A 599 -1.64 -9.10 -4.45
N PHE A 600 -1.51 -8.22 -5.46
CA PHE A 600 -0.33 -7.39 -5.62
C PHE A 600 -0.01 -6.53 -4.39
N GLU A 601 -1.02 -5.87 -3.79
CA GLU A 601 -0.78 -5.01 -2.63
C GLU A 601 -0.37 -5.79 -1.38
N VAL A 602 -0.85 -7.02 -1.19
CA VAL A 602 -0.42 -7.90 -0.10
C VAL A 602 1.02 -8.33 -0.31
N ILE A 603 1.36 -8.80 -1.52
CA ILE A 603 2.73 -9.21 -1.82
C ILE A 603 3.70 -8.04 -1.60
N GLN A 604 3.42 -6.87 -2.17
CA GLN A 604 4.33 -5.73 -2.06
C GLN A 604 4.32 -5.13 -0.65
N GLY A 605 3.15 -4.78 -0.14
CA GLY A 605 3.01 -4.01 1.09
C GLY A 605 3.17 -4.85 2.35
N ASP A 606 2.72 -6.09 2.37
CA ASP A 606 2.85 -6.96 3.55
C ASP A 606 4.06 -7.87 3.43
N TRP A 607 4.16 -8.63 2.35
CA TRP A 607 5.18 -9.68 2.28
C TRP A 607 6.56 -9.14 1.95
N LEU A 608 6.72 -8.14 1.09
CA LEU A 608 8.05 -7.60 0.78
C LEU A 608 8.49 -6.52 1.77
N ASN A 609 7.56 -5.72 2.30
CA ASN A 609 7.88 -4.53 3.11
C ASN A 609 7.72 -4.66 4.63
N LYS A 610 6.96 -5.63 5.16
CA LYS A 610 6.80 -5.80 6.63
C LYS A 610 7.77 -6.84 7.19
N GLY A 611 8.15 -6.70 8.46
CA GLY A 611 9.11 -7.61 9.12
C GLY A 611 8.61 -9.03 9.40
N GLU A 612 7.32 -9.30 9.22
CA GLU A 612 6.67 -10.56 9.60
C GLU A 612 5.80 -11.07 8.46
N ILE A 613 5.88 -12.38 8.19
CA ILE A 613 5.08 -13.05 7.16
C ILE A 613 4.58 -14.38 7.73
N LEU A 614 3.26 -14.58 7.79
CA LEU A 614 2.62 -15.90 8.03
C LEU A 614 3.23 -16.66 9.23
N GLY A 615 3.40 -15.98 10.37
CA GLY A 615 3.99 -16.54 11.60
C GLY A 615 5.52 -16.58 11.64
N GLN A 616 6.20 -16.07 10.61
CA GLN A 616 7.66 -15.90 10.56
C GLN A 616 8.03 -14.46 10.88
N ALA A 617 8.12 -14.17 12.17
CA ALA A 617 8.44 -12.85 12.66
C ALA A 617 9.98 -12.60 12.68
N GLY A 618 10.40 -11.34 12.51
CA GLY A 618 11.80 -10.91 12.65
C GLY A 618 12.64 -10.92 11.38
N LEU A 619 12.00 -10.96 10.21
CA LEU A 619 12.65 -11.20 8.92
C LEU A 619 13.14 -9.95 8.17
N GLY A 620 13.08 -8.77 8.80
CA GLY A 620 13.40 -7.52 8.12
C GLY A 620 12.56 -7.30 6.86
N ARG A 621 13.02 -6.46 5.94
CA ARG A 621 12.39 -6.24 4.63
C ARG A 621 13.01 -7.18 3.59
N CYS A 622 12.38 -7.31 2.42
CA CYS A 622 13.03 -7.95 1.29
C CYS A 622 14.34 -7.21 0.96
N PRO A 623 15.48 -7.93 0.79
CA PRO A 623 16.76 -7.27 0.55
C PRO A 623 16.88 -6.68 -0.86
N VAL A 624 16.04 -7.10 -1.81
CA VAL A 624 16.10 -6.66 -3.22
C VAL A 624 15.06 -5.56 -3.50
N THR A 625 13.79 -5.83 -3.20
CA THR A 625 12.65 -4.97 -3.59
C THR A 625 11.87 -4.40 -2.41
N GLY A 626 12.36 -4.60 -1.19
CA GLY A 626 11.80 -3.96 0.00
C GLY A 626 12.13 -2.47 0.05
N ALA A 627 11.31 -1.70 0.76
CA ALA A 627 11.46 -0.25 0.96
C ALA A 627 12.65 0.12 1.88
N ASN A 628 13.86 -0.31 1.51
CA ASN A 628 15.10 -0.07 2.22
C ASN A 628 15.63 1.35 1.94
N LEU A 629 16.28 1.98 2.93
CA LEU A 629 16.83 3.34 2.84
C LEU A 629 18.31 3.42 3.25
N GLY A 630 18.99 2.28 3.42
CA GLY A 630 20.39 2.22 3.86
C GLY A 630 20.59 2.39 5.36
N GLY A 631 19.52 2.28 6.16
CA GLY A 631 19.60 2.42 7.61
C GLY A 631 20.10 1.15 8.33
N PRO A 632 20.54 1.24 9.59
CA PRO A 632 20.94 0.06 10.37
C PRO A 632 19.82 -0.98 10.57
N GLY A 633 18.56 -0.55 10.47
CA GLY A 633 17.38 -1.43 10.53
C GLY A 633 17.03 -2.10 9.20
N ASP A 634 17.64 -1.68 8.09
CA ASP A 634 17.51 -2.35 6.79
C ASP A 634 18.51 -3.50 6.75
N SER A 635 18.06 -4.66 7.21
CA SER A 635 18.92 -5.81 7.45
C SER A 635 18.38 -7.10 6.84
N PHE A 636 19.28 -8.05 6.62
CA PHE A 636 18.98 -9.37 6.09
C PHE A 636 19.78 -10.44 6.84
N LEU A 637 19.08 -11.48 7.31
CA LEU A 637 19.70 -12.61 7.98
C LEU A 637 19.98 -13.74 6.99
N GLU A 638 21.27 -13.99 6.75
CA GLU A 638 21.75 -15.09 5.93
C GLU A 638 21.50 -16.45 6.59
N SER A 639 21.45 -17.50 5.77
CA SER A 639 21.30 -18.86 6.28
C SER A 639 22.54 -19.26 7.08
N GLY A 640 22.34 -19.69 8.32
CA GLY A 640 23.39 -20.14 9.23
C GLY A 640 24.29 -19.02 9.76
N ALA A 641 23.95 -17.75 9.52
CA ALA A 641 24.72 -16.61 10.03
C ALA A 641 24.36 -16.25 11.47
N VAL A 642 25.38 -15.84 12.23
CA VAL A 642 25.25 -15.44 13.65
C VAL A 642 24.67 -14.01 13.77
N ALA A 643 24.83 -13.18 12.73
CA ALA A 643 24.35 -11.80 12.69
C ALA A 643 23.88 -11.43 11.27
N PRO A 644 22.92 -10.51 11.12
CA PRO A 644 22.46 -10.05 9.82
C PRO A 644 23.45 -9.08 9.16
N VAL A 645 23.44 -9.01 7.83
CA VAL A 645 23.99 -7.86 7.10
C VAL A 645 23.04 -6.68 7.27
N THR A 646 23.58 -5.46 7.35
CA THR A 646 22.81 -4.23 7.65
C THR A 646 23.18 -3.10 6.70
N GLY A 647 22.34 -2.07 6.65
CA GLY A 647 22.58 -0.91 5.80
C GLY A 647 22.25 -1.18 4.33
N LEU A 648 21.26 -2.03 4.06
CA LEU A 648 20.82 -2.34 2.69
C LEU A 648 20.31 -1.06 2.00
N PRO A 649 20.92 -0.61 0.90
CA PRO A 649 20.41 0.52 0.14
C PRO A 649 19.21 0.10 -0.73
N PRO A 650 18.45 1.06 -1.28
CA PRO A 650 17.40 0.77 -2.26
C PRO A 650 18.02 0.35 -3.60
N PHE A 651 18.28 -0.95 -3.79
CA PHE A 651 18.79 -1.47 -5.08
C PHE A 651 17.76 -1.34 -6.21
N VAL A 652 16.48 -1.32 -5.86
CA VAL A 652 15.37 -1.16 -6.79
C VAL A 652 14.59 0.10 -6.43
N ILE A 653 14.45 1.01 -7.39
CA ILE A 653 13.77 2.31 -7.22
C ILE A 653 12.54 2.36 -8.13
N THR A 654 11.37 2.65 -7.57
CA THR A 654 10.15 2.82 -8.35
C THR A 654 10.18 4.19 -9.05
N ARG A 655 10.08 4.19 -10.38
CA ARG A 655 10.09 5.39 -11.23
C ARG A 655 8.75 5.70 -11.87
N GLY A 656 7.70 4.98 -11.53
CA GLY A 656 6.38 5.16 -12.11
C GLY A 656 5.55 3.90 -12.01
N GLY A 657 4.24 4.04 -11.99
CA GLY A 657 3.33 2.92 -12.03
C GLY A 657 1.87 3.35 -12.05
N ASP A 658 1.00 2.42 -12.43
CA ASP A 658 -0.45 2.61 -12.30
C ASP A 658 -1.20 1.28 -12.29
N TYR A 659 -2.48 1.33 -11.93
CA TYR A 659 -3.42 0.23 -12.07
C TYR A 659 -4.27 0.40 -13.32
N PHE A 660 -4.36 -0.66 -14.11
CA PHE A 660 -5.12 -0.68 -15.34
C PHE A 660 -6.19 -1.76 -15.28
N PHE A 661 -7.32 -1.50 -15.90
CA PHE A 661 -8.35 -2.46 -16.21
C PHE A 661 -8.16 -2.92 -17.66
N ALA A 662 -7.90 -4.20 -17.84
CA ALA A 662 -7.81 -4.84 -19.15
C ALA A 662 -9.17 -5.48 -19.46
N PRO A 663 -10.01 -4.86 -20.32
CA PRO A 663 -11.32 -5.39 -20.66
C PRO A 663 -11.21 -6.71 -21.42
N GLY A 664 -12.14 -7.61 -21.17
CA GLY A 664 -12.40 -8.76 -22.02
C GLY A 664 -12.86 -8.35 -23.41
N VAL A 665 -12.81 -9.25 -24.39
CA VAL A 665 -13.08 -8.93 -25.80
C VAL A 665 -14.46 -8.29 -25.99
N LYS A 666 -15.49 -8.87 -25.35
CA LYS A 666 -16.87 -8.36 -25.41
C LYS A 666 -17.00 -6.99 -24.75
N ALA A 667 -16.40 -6.79 -23.58
CA ALA A 667 -16.36 -5.49 -22.91
C ALA A 667 -15.71 -4.43 -23.81
N PHE A 668 -14.62 -4.81 -24.49
CA PHE A 668 -13.89 -3.92 -25.37
C PHE A 668 -14.68 -3.54 -26.63
N GLN A 669 -15.43 -4.49 -27.22
CA GLN A 669 -16.38 -4.22 -28.30
C GLN A 669 -17.51 -3.28 -27.85
N GLU A 670 -18.10 -3.51 -26.67
CA GLU A 670 -19.13 -2.63 -26.12
C GLU A 670 -18.60 -1.22 -25.83
N ILE A 671 -17.35 -1.08 -25.34
CA ILE A 671 -16.66 0.21 -25.18
C ILE A 671 -16.49 0.89 -26.54
N ALA A 672 -16.03 0.17 -27.57
CA ALA A 672 -15.87 0.71 -28.92
C ALA A 672 -17.20 1.20 -29.54
N GLN A 673 -18.33 0.66 -29.10
CA GLN A 673 -19.68 1.10 -29.47
C GLN A 673 -20.19 2.28 -28.63
N GLY A 674 -19.40 2.78 -27.67
CA GLY A 674 -19.78 3.92 -26.81
C GLY A 674 -20.78 3.57 -25.70
N ARG A 675 -20.89 2.28 -25.32
CA ARG A 675 -21.75 1.85 -24.21
C ARG A 675 -21.33 2.49 -22.89
N LYS A 676 -22.33 2.87 -22.07
CA LYS A 676 -22.16 3.54 -20.78
C LYS A 676 -22.23 2.61 -19.57
N PHE A 677 -22.66 1.36 -19.79
CA PHE A 677 -22.73 0.28 -18.79
C PHE A 677 -23.56 0.62 -17.55
N ASN A 678 -24.68 1.33 -17.72
CA ASN A 678 -25.54 1.79 -16.62
C ASN A 678 -25.90 0.66 -15.64
N VAL A 679 -25.79 0.94 -14.35
CA VAL A 679 -26.23 0.04 -13.27
C VAL A 679 -27.18 0.80 -12.34
N ASP A 680 -28.12 0.09 -11.71
CA ASP A 680 -29.01 0.70 -10.72
C ASP A 680 -28.19 1.10 -9.49
N ALA A 681 -28.34 2.34 -9.02
CA ALA A 681 -27.66 2.80 -7.81
C ALA A 681 -28.07 1.97 -6.58
N SER A 682 -29.28 1.41 -6.55
CA SER A 682 -29.72 0.51 -5.46
C SER A 682 -28.99 -0.84 -5.47
N SER A 683 -28.44 -1.24 -6.62
CA SER A 683 -27.69 -2.50 -6.79
C SER A 683 -26.21 -2.42 -6.40
N LEU A 684 -25.73 -1.23 -6.02
CA LEU A 684 -24.42 -1.05 -5.41
C LEU A 684 -24.41 -1.83 -4.08
N PRO A 685 -23.65 -2.95 -3.96
CA PRO A 685 -23.55 -3.64 -2.70
C PRO A 685 -22.99 -2.67 -1.66
N TYR A 686 -23.52 -2.76 -0.43
CA TYR A 686 -23.11 -1.91 0.68
C TYR A 686 -23.22 -0.39 0.40
N GLU A 687 -24.20 0.09 -0.39
CA GLU A 687 -24.31 1.52 -0.76
C GLU A 687 -23.10 2.08 -1.56
N GLY A 688 -22.35 1.22 -2.27
CA GLY A 688 -21.20 1.64 -3.11
C GLY A 688 -19.84 1.11 -2.66
N TYR A 689 -19.82 0.14 -1.74
CA TYR A 689 -18.60 -0.39 -1.12
C TYR A 689 -18.32 -1.82 -1.62
N SER A 690 -17.05 -2.16 -1.82
CA SER A 690 -16.61 -3.39 -2.51
C SER A 690 -16.85 -4.66 -1.68
N MET A 691 -16.98 -5.84 -2.28
CA MET A 691 -17.04 -7.14 -1.57
C MET A 691 -15.74 -7.50 -0.82
N GLY A 692 -14.65 -6.76 -1.01
CA GLY A 692 -13.51 -6.78 -0.08
C GLY A 692 -13.84 -6.19 1.29
N ASP A 693 -14.93 -5.45 1.41
CA ASP A 693 -15.10 -4.46 2.47
C ASP A 693 -15.49 -5.03 3.82
N ALA A 694 -15.87 -6.30 3.84
CA ALA A 694 -16.32 -6.99 5.02
C ALA A 694 -15.17 -7.79 5.68
N MET A 695 -14.29 -8.41 4.89
CA MET A 695 -13.20 -9.30 5.38
C MET A 695 -11.83 -8.61 5.46
N THR A 696 -11.70 -7.36 5.02
CA THR A 696 -10.41 -6.67 5.01
C THR A 696 -10.19 -5.93 6.33
N PRO A 697 -8.96 -5.91 6.88
CA PRO A 697 -8.55 -5.04 8.00
C PRO A 697 -8.82 -3.52 7.82
N THR A 698 -9.43 -3.10 6.71
CA THR A 698 -9.71 -1.72 6.31
C THR A 698 -11.10 -1.22 6.69
N LEU A 699 -11.94 -1.97 7.42
CA LEU A 699 -13.20 -1.43 7.97
C LEU A 699 -12.95 -0.16 8.81
N LEU A 700 -11.84 -0.16 9.52
CA LEU A 700 -11.36 0.98 10.31
C LEU A 700 -10.34 1.82 9.55
N SER A 701 -10.16 1.66 8.23
CA SER A 701 -9.17 2.44 7.49
C SER A 701 -9.48 3.93 7.53
N GLU A 702 -8.42 4.72 7.43
CA GLU A 702 -8.47 6.17 7.52
C GLU A 702 -9.47 6.80 6.53
N GLU A 703 -9.45 6.38 5.26
CA GLU A 703 -10.35 6.93 4.24
C GLU A 703 -11.81 6.58 4.49
N ARG A 704 -12.10 5.36 4.98
CA ARG A 704 -13.48 4.95 5.23
C ARG A 704 -14.09 5.68 6.39
N ILE A 705 -13.33 5.84 7.46
CA ILE A 705 -13.82 6.60 8.61
C ILE A 705 -14.01 8.07 8.24
N LYS A 706 -13.16 8.65 7.37
CA LYS A 706 -13.45 9.97 6.77
C LYS A 706 -14.75 9.98 5.97
N GLY A 707 -15.02 8.94 5.18
CA GLY A 707 -16.28 8.77 4.45
C GLY A 707 -17.50 8.72 5.37
N TYR A 708 -17.48 7.88 6.39
CA TYR A 708 -18.56 7.76 7.38
C TYR A 708 -18.78 9.08 8.13
N MET A 709 -17.69 9.73 8.55
CA MET A 709 -17.74 11.04 9.19
C MET A 709 -18.34 12.11 8.28
N ALA A 710 -17.96 12.13 7.00
CA ALA A 710 -18.49 13.09 6.04
C ALA A 710 -20.01 12.95 5.92
N GLN A 711 -20.53 11.72 5.81
CA GLN A 711 -21.97 11.47 5.79
C GLN A 711 -22.67 11.94 7.08
N ILE A 712 -22.04 11.78 8.24
CA ILE A 712 -22.59 12.21 9.53
C ILE A 712 -22.58 13.74 9.69
N PHE A 713 -21.50 14.39 9.26
CA PHE A 713 -21.34 15.84 9.40
C PHE A 713 -22.13 16.64 8.36
N THR A 714 -22.36 16.10 7.16
CA THR A 714 -23.28 16.68 6.16
C THR A 714 -24.75 16.51 6.55
N GLY A 715 -25.05 15.65 7.53
CA GLY A 715 -26.42 15.36 7.97
C GLY A 715 -27.16 14.37 7.09
N ALA A 716 -26.46 13.64 6.21
CA ALA A 716 -27.04 12.56 5.40
C ALA A 716 -27.51 11.40 6.28
N LYS A 717 -26.73 11.04 7.31
CA LYS A 717 -27.06 10.04 8.34
C LYS A 717 -26.66 10.55 9.71
N ASP A 718 -27.27 10.05 10.78
CA ASP A 718 -26.82 10.25 12.17
C ASP A 718 -25.97 9.06 12.67
N VAL A 719 -26.19 7.87 12.09
CA VAL A 719 -25.43 6.64 12.31
C VAL A 719 -25.12 5.96 10.98
N VAL A 720 -23.86 5.58 10.75
CA VAL A 720 -23.50 4.73 9.60
C VAL A 720 -23.36 3.29 10.09
N ARG A 721 -24.26 2.39 9.67
CA ARG A 721 -24.23 0.97 10.04
C ARG A 721 -23.58 0.15 8.94
N VAL A 722 -22.58 -0.66 9.28
CA VAL A 722 -21.83 -1.52 8.35
C VAL A 722 -21.96 -2.97 8.80
N GLY A 723 -22.36 -3.87 7.90
CA GLY A 723 -22.47 -5.30 8.18
C GLY A 723 -21.10 -5.98 8.28
N MET A 724 -20.96 -6.94 9.19
CA MET A 724 -19.78 -7.79 9.28
C MET A 724 -20.04 -9.11 8.54
N PRO A 725 -19.06 -9.66 7.82
CA PRO A 725 -19.22 -10.95 7.15
C PRO A 725 -19.16 -12.08 8.18
N SER A 726 -19.90 -13.15 7.91
CA SER A 726 -19.80 -14.42 8.64
C SER A 726 -19.81 -15.59 7.68
N ALA A 727 -18.95 -16.58 7.93
CA ALA A 727 -19.04 -17.88 7.29
C ALA A 727 -20.23 -18.71 7.81
N ILE A 728 -20.79 -18.35 8.96
CA ILE A 728 -21.88 -19.06 9.64
C ILE A 728 -23.12 -18.15 9.67
N PRO A 729 -24.20 -18.50 8.96
CA PRO A 729 -25.47 -17.77 9.04
C PRO A 729 -25.98 -17.72 10.48
N GLY A 730 -26.18 -16.50 11.02
CA GLY A 730 -26.69 -16.29 12.39
C GLY A 730 -25.61 -16.20 13.48
N ASP A 731 -24.32 -16.11 13.13
CA ASP A 731 -23.24 -15.90 14.12
C ASP A 731 -23.39 -14.56 14.87
N PRO A 732 -23.55 -14.57 16.21
CA PRO A 732 -23.61 -13.35 17.03
C PRO A 732 -22.33 -12.50 16.98
N SER A 733 -21.20 -13.08 16.58
CA SER A 733 -19.89 -12.42 16.46
C SER A 733 -19.79 -11.52 15.21
N ALA A 734 -20.63 -11.75 14.21
CA ALA A 734 -20.73 -10.97 12.97
C ALA A 734 -21.82 -9.87 13.03
N ALA A 735 -22.09 -9.37 14.23
CA ALA A 735 -23.02 -8.27 14.40
C ALA A 735 -22.55 -7.00 13.66
N PRO A 736 -23.46 -6.20 13.08
CA PRO A 736 -23.11 -4.93 12.43
C PRO A 736 -22.38 -3.96 13.35
N VAL A 737 -21.55 -3.10 12.75
CA VAL A 737 -20.87 -1.99 13.42
C VAL A 737 -21.57 -0.68 13.08
N ALA A 738 -22.10 0.00 14.09
CA ALA A 738 -22.70 1.32 14.03
C ALA A 738 -21.67 2.41 14.37
N PHE A 739 -21.29 3.22 13.39
CA PHE A 739 -20.37 4.34 13.57
C PHE A 739 -21.12 5.61 14.00
N VAL A 740 -20.66 6.22 15.09
CA VAL A 740 -21.19 7.48 15.61
C VAL A 740 -20.07 8.53 15.76
N ALA A 741 -20.31 9.73 15.23
CA ALA A 741 -19.28 10.79 15.15
C ALA A 741 -19.66 12.12 15.80
N ARG A 742 -20.95 12.44 15.93
CA ARG A 742 -21.40 13.67 16.63
C ARG A 742 -21.03 13.60 18.11
N LEU A 743 -20.63 14.73 18.70
CA LEU A 743 -20.20 14.76 20.10
C LEU A 743 -21.29 14.24 21.04
N ALA A 744 -22.54 14.64 20.84
CA ALA A 744 -23.68 14.17 21.64
C ALA A 744 -23.86 12.66 21.56
N HIS A 745 -23.78 12.08 20.35
CA HIS A 745 -23.90 10.64 20.11
C HIS A 745 -22.73 9.86 20.68
N VAL A 746 -21.50 10.37 20.56
CA VAL A 746 -20.32 9.77 21.18
C VAL A 746 -20.44 9.81 22.71
N LYS A 747 -20.87 10.92 23.32
CA LYS A 747 -21.13 11.00 24.77
C LYS A 747 -22.20 10.00 25.20
N GLN A 748 -23.30 9.90 24.46
CA GLN A 748 -24.39 8.96 24.71
C GLN A 748 -23.90 7.50 24.71
N ALA A 749 -23.09 7.11 23.72
CA ALA A 749 -22.51 5.76 23.63
C ALA A 749 -21.48 5.48 24.73
N LEU A 750 -20.75 6.50 25.19
CA LEU A 750 -19.72 6.36 26.22
C LEU A 750 -20.27 6.43 27.65
N ALA A 751 -21.55 6.78 27.84
CA ALA A 751 -22.17 6.89 29.15
C ALA A 751 -22.46 5.50 29.77
N MET A 752 -22.19 5.34 31.07
CA MET A 752 -22.48 4.08 31.78
C MET A 752 -23.91 4.10 32.34
N ARG A 753 -24.90 4.12 31.44
CA ARG A 753 -26.33 4.18 31.78
C ARG A 753 -26.92 2.78 31.89
N THR A 754 -27.85 2.63 32.84
CA THR A 754 -28.72 1.47 32.96
C THR A 754 -30.16 1.82 32.59
N ASP A 755 -30.93 0.83 32.18
CA ASP A 755 -32.38 0.92 32.09
C ASP A 755 -33.04 0.94 33.49
N ALA A 756 -34.37 1.01 33.52
CA ALA A 756 -35.15 0.97 34.77
C ALA A 756 -35.00 -0.36 35.53
N SER A 757 -34.52 -1.41 34.86
CA SER A 757 -34.32 -2.76 35.40
C SER A 757 -32.90 -2.96 35.96
N GLY A 758 -32.01 -1.97 35.82
CA GLY A 758 -30.61 -2.07 36.24
C GLY A 758 -29.68 -2.77 35.24
N HIS A 759 -30.11 -3.00 34.00
CA HIS A 759 -29.29 -3.55 32.93
C HIS A 759 -28.60 -2.45 32.13
N MET A 760 -27.38 -2.70 31.67
CA MET A 760 -26.63 -1.75 30.85
C MET A 760 -27.33 -1.47 29.51
N ILE A 761 -27.34 -0.21 29.09
CA ILE A 761 -27.82 0.20 27.76
C ILE A 761 -26.72 -0.04 26.71
N THR A 762 -25.53 0.51 26.98
CA THR A 762 -24.31 0.34 26.19
C THR A 762 -23.24 -0.30 27.05
N SER A 763 -22.82 -1.50 26.68
CA SER A 763 -21.97 -2.36 27.50
C SER A 763 -20.49 -2.33 27.12
N VAL A 764 -19.65 -2.55 28.14
CA VAL A 764 -18.20 -2.74 28.11
C VAL A 764 -17.80 -4.18 28.48
N SER A 765 -18.75 -5.11 28.50
CA SER A 765 -18.54 -6.53 28.86
C SER A 765 -17.40 -7.20 28.07
N HIS A 766 -17.21 -6.85 26.81
CA HIS A 766 -16.08 -7.33 26.00
C HIS A 766 -14.71 -6.93 26.56
N TYR A 767 -14.58 -5.72 27.13
CA TYR A 767 -13.36 -5.32 27.84
C TYR A 767 -13.18 -6.10 29.14
N GLN A 768 -14.29 -6.43 29.82
CA GLN A 768 -14.28 -7.27 31.01
C GLN A 768 -13.78 -8.68 30.72
N GLU A 769 -14.23 -9.29 29.62
CA GLU A 769 -13.79 -10.60 29.18
C GLU A 769 -12.28 -10.62 28.86
N ALA A 770 -11.80 -9.62 28.11
CA ALA A 770 -10.37 -9.47 27.82
C ALA A 770 -9.54 -9.33 29.11
N ILE A 771 -9.99 -8.47 30.03
CA ILE A 771 -9.32 -8.27 31.33
C ILE A 771 -9.31 -9.54 32.16
N ARG A 772 -10.43 -10.27 32.24
CA ARG A 772 -10.47 -11.55 32.96
C ARG A 772 -9.53 -12.58 32.36
N THR A 773 -9.39 -12.58 31.04
CA THR A 773 -8.44 -13.47 30.36
C THR A 773 -6.99 -13.16 30.76
N ILE A 774 -6.62 -11.88 30.78
CA ILE A 774 -5.28 -11.42 31.15
C ILE A 774 -5.00 -11.58 32.64
N SER A 775 -6.01 -11.36 33.49
CA SER A 775 -5.90 -11.30 34.95
C SER A 775 -6.38 -12.56 35.68
N THR A 776 -6.39 -13.70 34.99
CA THR A 776 -6.77 -15.00 35.55
C THR A 776 -8.12 -15.00 36.27
N GLY A 777 -9.11 -14.32 35.68
CA GLY A 777 -10.49 -14.28 36.13
C GLY A 777 -10.86 -13.10 37.04
N GLN A 778 -9.94 -12.16 37.26
CA GLN A 778 -10.20 -10.97 38.07
C GLN A 778 -10.75 -9.79 37.25
N ASP A 779 -11.30 -8.79 37.92
CA ASP A 779 -11.85 -7.58 37.29
C ASP A 779 -11.02 -6.36 37.67
N LEU A 780 -11.03 -5.34 36.80
CA LEU A 780 -10.53 -4.00 37.06
C LEU A 780 -11.72 -3.05 37.23
N ILE A 781 -11.56 -1.96 37.99
CA ILE A 781 -12.57 -0.89 38.10
C ILE A 781 -12.98 -0.42 36.70
N VAL A 782 -12.03 -0.22 35.77
CA VAL A 782 -12.31 0.28 34.40
C VAL A 782 -13.22 -0.65 33.59
N SER A 783 -13.25 -1.97 33.88
CA SER A 783 -14.09 -2.94 33.18
C SER A 783 -15.35 -3.35 33.93
N THR A 784 -15.48 -2.99 35.21
CA THR A 784 -16.73 -3.18 35.96
C THR A 784 -17.75 -2.10 35.61
N GLN A 785 -19.02 -2.47 35.63
CA GLN A 785 -20.18 -1.64 35.31
C GLN A 785 -20.99 -1.36 36.57
N PRO A 786 -21.82 -0.29 36.59
CA PRO A 786 -22.74 -0.02 37.71
C PRO A 786 -23.99 -0.92 37.71
N ASP A 787 -23.94 -2.04 36.99
CA ASP A 787 -25.05 -2.97 36.82
C ASP A 787 -25.19 -3.93 38.01
N SER A 788 -26.23 -4.76 37.97
CA SER A 788 -26.48 -5.79 38.99
C SER A 788 -25.38 -6.86 39.07
N VAL A 789 -24.59 -7.05 38.01
CA VAL A 789 -23.59 -8.13 37.92
C VAL A 789 -22.26 -7.71 38.56
N THR A 790 -21.81 -6.48 38.33
CA THR A 790 -20.46 -6.02 38.73
C THR A 790 -20.45 -4.80 39.63
N GLY A 791 -21.61 -4.15 39.84
CA GLY A 791 -21.73 -2.90 40.60
C GLY A 791 -21.26 -3.00 42.05
N ALA A 792 -21.62 -4.08 42.75
CA ALA A 792 -21.17 -4.29 44.14
C ALA A 792 -19.64 -4.43 44.25
N LYS A 793 -19.03 -5.17 43.30
CA LYS A 793 -17.57 -5.35 43.23
C LYS A 793 -16.86 -4.03 42.92
N ARG A 794 -17.39 -3.25 41.97
CA ARG A 794 -16.92 -1.90 41.64
C ARG A 794 -16.90 -0.98 42.87
N ALA A 795 -18.02 -0.94 43.60
CA ALA A 795 -18.15 -0.12 44.81
C ALA A 795 -17.14 -0.51 45.89
N LEU A 796 -16.93 -1.81 46.10
CA LEU A 796 -15.96 -2.33 47.06
C LEU A 796 -14.52 -1.97 46.66
N MET A 797 -14.15 -2.13 45.39
CA MET A 797 -12.81 -1.78 44.89
C MET A 797 -12.53 -0.29 45.06
N ILE A 798 -13.49 0.57 44.74
CA ILE A 798 -13.38 2.02 44.95
C ILE A 798 -13.21 2.34 46.44
N LYS A 799 -14.01 1.72 47.32
CA LYS A 799 -13.91 1.91 48.77
C LYS A 799 -12.52 1.56 49.32
N ILE A 800 -11.95 0.42 48.88
CA ILE A 800 -10.59 0.01 49.27
C ILE A 800 -9.55 1.01 48.75
N LEU A 801 -9.65 1.41 47.48
CA LEU A 801 -8.73 2.37 46.87
C LEU A 801 -8.75 3.72 47.58
N GLU A 802 -9.93 4.25 47.89
CA GLU A 802 -10.09 5.52 48.61
C GLU A 802 -9.56 5.44 50.04
N ALA A 803 -9.78 4.33 50.75
CA ALA A 803 -9.21 4.12 52.07
C ALA A 803 -7.67 4.08 52.02
N GLY A 804 -7.09 3.37 51.04
CA GLY A 804 -5.64 3.33 50.82
C GLY A 804 -5.07 4.71 50.48
N TRP A 805 -5.76 5.46 49.60
CA TRP A 805 -5.36 6.81 49.24
C TRP A 805 -5.43 7.79 50.41
N ALA A 806 -6.46 7.70 51.25
CA ALA A 806 -6.58 8.51 52.46
C ALA A 806 -5.46 8.20 53.46
N ALA A 807 -5.14 6.92 53.64
CA ALA A 807 -4.08 6.44 54.52
C ALA A 807 -2.68 6.92 54.10
N LEU A 808 -2.47 7.38 52.86
CA LEU A 808 -1.19 7.98 52.45
C LEU A 808 -0.91 9.37 53.05
N SER A 809 -1.94 10.09 53.48
CA SER A 809 -1.80 11.46 53.98
C SER A 809 -1.45 11.50 55.47
N THR A 810 -0.66 12.50 55.88
CA THR A 810 -0.49 12.88 57.28
C THR A 810 -1.05 14.28 57.52
N PRO A 811 -1.26 14.71 58.78
CA PRO A 811 -1.62 16.10 59.07
C PRO A 811 -0.61 17.12 58.53
N GLN A 812 0.65 16.71 58.30
CA GLN A 812 1.75 17.57 57.85
C GLN A 812 2.05 17.47 56.35
N GLU A 813 1.72 16.36 55.67
CA GLU A 813 1.98 16.14 54.24
C GLU A 813 0.79 15.43 53.58
N SER A 814 0.14 16.10 52.62
CA SER A 814 -0.90 15.47 51.80
C SER A 814 -0.31 14.65 50.64
N VAL A 815 -1.08 13.70 50.09
CA VAL A 815 -0.66 12.93 48.91
C VAL A 815 -0.24 13.82 47.74
N TYR A 816 -0.91 14.96 47.56
CA TYR A 816 -0.60 15.90 46.48
C TYR A 816 0.75 16.62 46.68
N VAL A 817 1.12 16.94 47.92
CA VAL A 817 2.44 17.50 48.23
C VAL A 817 3.54 16.48 47.90
N ARG A 818 3.30 15.22 48.23
CA ARG A 818 4.23 14.13 47.90
C ARG A 818 4.35 13.90 46.40
N LEU A 819 3.22 13.84 45.69
CA LEU A 819 3.18 13.73 44.24
C LEU A 819 3.99 14.88 43.61
N ALA A 820 3.76 16.12 44.04
CA ALA A 820 4.50 17.29 43.58
C ALA A 820 6.01 17.17 43.81
N ARG A 821 6.42 16.70 44.99
CA ARG A 821 7.84 16.49 45.33
C ARG A 821 8.50 15.46 44.41
N ILE A 822 7.89 14.30 44.19
CA ILE A 822 8.42 13.23 43.34
C ILE A 822 8.52 13.73 41.89
N THR A 823 7.44 14.32 41.36
CA THR A 823 7.38 14.87 40.01
C THR A 823 8.44 15.94 39.79
N LYS A 824 8.54 16.93 40.67
CA LYS A 824 9.54 18.00 40.57
C LYS A 824 10.97 17.47 40.57
N ARG A 825 11.29 16.57 41.51
CA ARG A 825 12.62 15.95 41.59
C ARG A 825 12.95 15.17 40.31
N SER A 826 12.01 14.41 39.79
CA SER A 826 12.18 13.65 38.54
C SER A 826 12.43 14.57 37.35
N ILE A 827 11.59 15.60 37.16
CA ILE A 827 11.72 16.57 36.08
C ILE A 827 13.07 17.29 36.14
N GLU A 828 13.47 17.78 37.33
CA GLU A 828 14.75 18.46 37.50
C GLU A 828 15.95 17.55 37.19
N ALA A 829 15.90 16.29 37.62
CA ALA A 829 16.95 15.31 37.32
C ALA A 829 17.05 15.05 35.80
N THR A 830 15.92 14.84 35.11
CA THR A 830 15.88 14.67 33.66
C THR A 830 16.44 15.89 32.93
N LEU A 831 16.01 17.10 33.30
CA LEU A 831 16.46 18.34 32.67
C LEU A 831 17.97 18.54 32.86
N ARG A 832 18.51 18.25 34.05
CA ARG A 832 19.96 18.31 34.31
C ARG A 832 20.73 17.26 33.48
N ARG A 833 20.23 16.02 33.41
CA ARG A 833 20.87 14.93 32.66
C ARG A 833 20.94 15.22 31.16
N THR A 834 19.89 15.82 30.61
CA THR A 834 19.76 16.09 29.16
C THR A 834 20.38 17.41 28.74
N ALA A 835 20.60 18.35 29.67
CA ALA A 835 21.18 19.66 29.39
C ALA A 835 22.56 19.59 28.69
N SER A 836 23.41 18.64 29.06
CA SER A 836 24.75 18.48 28.47
C SER A 836 24.70 18.07 26.99
N ARG A 837 23.68 17.30 26.59
CA ARG A 837 23.50 16.80 25.21
C ARG A 837 22.75 17.79 24.32
N ARG A 838 22.13 18.83 24.90
CA ARG A 838 21.22 19.79 24.22
C ARG A 838 20.12 19.10 23.38
N ALA A 839 19.75 17.89 23.78
CA ALA A 839 18.74 17.06 23.14
C ALA A 839 17.96 16.31 24.23
N ILE A 840 16.65 16.26 24.09
CA ILE A 840 15.74 15.61 25.04
C ILE A 840 14.63 14.89 24.27
N ASP A 841 14.36 13.65 24.65
CA ASP A 841 13.16 12.93 24.22
C ASP A 841 12.02 13.25 25.20
N ILE A 842 11.11 14.13 24.82
CA ILE A 842 10.02 14.56 25.71
C ILE A 842 9.12 13.39 26.16
N VAL A 843 9.00 12.33 25.36
CA VAL A 843 8.16 11.17 25.68
C VAL A 843 8.90 10.20 26.59
N HIS A 844 10.14 9.85 26.23
CA HIS A 844 10.94 8.91 27.01
C HIS A 844 11.56 9.57 28.25
N ASP A 845 12.41 10.58 28.06
CA ASP A 845 13.21 11.19 29.14
C ASP A 845 12.35 11.91 30.18
N LEU A 846 11.26 12.54 29.75
CA LEU A 846 10.39 13.35 30.62
C LEU A 846 9.12 12.60 31.01
N GLY A 847 8.25 12.27 30.06
CA GLY A 847 6.94 11.67 30.34
C GLY A 847 7.04 10.29 31.01
N SER A 848 7.81 9.38 30.43
CA SER A 848 7.92 7.99 30.90
C SER A 848 8.66 7.88 32.22
N VAL A 849 9.85 8.50 32.33
CA VAL A 849 10.66 8.48 33.56
C VAL A 849 9.91 9.11 34.73
N THR A 850 9.25 10.25 34.53
CA THR A 850 8.50 10.93 35.61
C THR A 850 7.33 10.09 36.09
N THR A 851 6.60 9.47 35.16
CA THR A 851 5.49 8.57 35.50
C THR A 851 5.99 7.34 36.27
N TYR A 852 7.06 6.71 35.80
CA TYR A 852 7.61 5.51 36.44
C TYR A 852 8.13 5.78 37.85
N ASN A 853 8.75 6.94 38.09
CA ASN A 853 9.18 7.34 39.43
C ASN A 853 7.99 7.50 40.37
N VAL A 854 6.86 8.05 39.90
CA VAL A 854 5.62 8.12 40.69
C VAL A 854 5.06 6.73 40.95
N VAL A 855 4.98 5.86 39.95
CA VAL A 855 4.50 4.48 40.12
C VAL A 855 5.36 3.73 41.14
N SER A 856 6.67 3.83 41.01
CA SER A 856 7.64 3.15 41.87
C SER A 856 7.59 3.65 43.31
N GLU A 857 7.58 4.97 43.53
CA GLU A 857 7.69 5.57 44.86
C GLU A 857 6.34 5.84 45.55
N LEU A 858 5.33 6.31 44.81
CA LEU A 858 4.03 6.64 45.38
C LEU A 858 3.14 5.40 45.50
N PHE A 859 3.09 4.55 44.47
CA PHE A 859 2.26 3.33 44.52
C PHE A 859 2.99 2.16 45.18
N GLY A 860 4.32 2.16 45.14
CA GLY A 860 5.13 1.07 45.71
C GLY A 860 5.21 -0.14 44.79
N THR A 861 5.10 0.08 43.48
CA THR A 861 5.14 -0.98 42.45
C THR A 861 6.31 -0.80 41.47
N PRO A 862 7.56 -0.76 41.96
CA PRO A 862 8.72 -0.62 41.08
C PRO A 862 8.83 -1.83 40.14
N GLY A 863 9.35 -1.58 38.94
CA GLY A 863 9.73 -2.67 38.03
C GLY A 863 10.84 -3.55 38.61
N PRO A 864 11.00 -4.79 38.15
CA PRO A 864 12.09 -5.66 38.58
C PRO A 864 13.46 -5.16 38.12
N ASP A 865 14.53 -5.69 38.71
CA ASP A 865 15.92 -5.43 38.31
C ASP A 865 16.39 -6.27 37.10
N TRP A 866 15.46 -7.00 36.46
CA TRP A 866 15.68 -7.85 35.30
C TRP A 866 14.77 -7.48 34.12
N LEU A 867 15.24 -7.78 32.90
CA LEU A 867 14.44 -7.68 31.68
C LEU A 867 13.55 -8.91 31.55
N THR A 868 12.26 -8.70 31.27
CA THR A 868 11.32 -9.82 31.02
C THR A 868 11.77 -10.72 29.87
N GLU A 869 11.52 -12.02 30.03
CA GLU A 869 11.66 -13.04 28.98
C GLU A 869 11.07 -12.52 27.66
N MET A 870 9.87 -11.97 27.71
CA MET A 870 9.15 -11.39 26.59
C MET A 870 9.91 -10.22 25.95
N ALA A 871 10.45 -9.31 26.76
CA ALA A 871 11.20 -8.14 26.27
C ALA A 871 12.50 -8.55 25.55
N VAL A 872 13.07 -9.69 25.93
CA VAL A 872 14.25 -10.25 25.29
C VAL A 872 13.86 -11.02 24.03
N ALA A 873 12.86 -11.90 24.11
CA ALA A 873 12.41 -12.73 23.00
C ALA A 873 11.84 -11.92 21.83
N LEU A 874 11.06 -10.86 22.11
CA LEU A 874 10.46 -10.00 21.08
C LEU A 874 11.51 -9.27 20.22
N ARG A 875 12.74 -9.05 20.71
CA ARG A 875 13.83 -8.47 19.89
C ARG A 875 14.23 -9.36 18.73
N PHE A 876 13.99 -10.66 18.86
CA PHE A 876 14.20 -11.67 17.83
C PHE A 876 12.88 -12.13 17.23
N SER A 877 11.80 -11.43 17.55
CA SER A 877 10.44 -11.79 17.16
C SER A 877 10.07 -13.23 17.54
N ARG A 878 10.44 -13.59 18.76
CA ARG A 878 10.06 -14.83 19.43
C ARG A 878 9.13 -14.52 20.61
N GLN A 879 8.29 -15.48 20.95
CA GLN A 879 7.41 -15.38 22.13
C GLN A 879 8.14 -15.83 23.40
N HIS A 880 9.07 -16.78 23.28
CA HIS A 880 9.80 -17.36 24.41
C HIS A 880 11.31 -17.37 24.21
N LEU A 881 12.07 -17.28 25.31
CA LEU A 881 13.54 -17.36 25.28
C LEU A 881 14.04 -18.71 24.79
N SER A 882 13.28 -19.79 24.99
CA SER A 882 13.59 -21.12 24.46
C SER A 882 13.63 -21.18 22.93
N GLN A 883 13.03 -20.19 22.26
CA GLN A 883 13.04 -20.05 20.80
C GLN A 883 14.18 -19.15 20.31
N VAL A 884 15.02 -18.65 21.22
CA VAL A 884 16.17 -17.78 20.94
C VAL A 884 17.45 -18.58 21.13
N GLU A 885 18.31 -18.58 20.11
CA GLU A 885 19.57 -19.33 20.15
C GLU A 885 20.50 -18.80 21.28
N PRO A 886 21.21 -19.68 22.03
CA PRO A 886 22.05 -19.27 23.16
C PRO A 886 23.12 -18.23 22.81
N GLU A 887 23.65 -18.25 21.59
CA GLU A 887 24.65 -17.29 21.11
C GLU A 887 24.06 -15.88 20.89
N TRP A 888 22.79 -15.77 20.49
CA TRP A 888 22.09 -14.49 20.33
C TRP A 888 21.82 -13.83 21.68
N LEU A 889 21.55 -14.63 22.71
CA LEU A 889 21.41 -14.16 24.09
C LEU A 889 22.72 -13.63 24.65
N ALA A 890 23.87 -14.17 24.23
CA ALA A 890 25.18 -13.67 24.63
C ALA A 890 25.44 -12.25 24.10
N ALA A 891 25.02 -11.94 22.86
CA ALA A 891 25.19 -10.62 22.25
C ALA A 891 24.37 -9.51 22.95
N ILE A 892 23.21 -9.83 23.54
CA ILE A 892 22.37 -8.85 24.25
C ILE A 892 23.03 -8.34 25.53
N LYS A 893 23.90 -9.14 26.17
CA LYS A 893 24.56 -8.75 27.42
C LYS A 893 25.35 -7.43 27.30
N ALA A 894 25.73 -7.03 26.09
CA ALA A 894 26.44 -5.78 25.80
C ALA A 894 25.52 -4.53 25.65
N SER A 895 24.19 -4.67 25.61
CA SER A 895 23.25 -3.58 25.29
C SER A 895 22.03 -3.49 26.23
N LYS A 896 22.29 -3.43 27.55
CA LYS A 896 21.23 -3.24 28.54
C LYS A 896 20.67 -1.81 28.52
N PRO A 897 19.35 -1.62 28.73
CA PRO A 897 18.77 -0.29 28.95
C PRO A 897 19.36 0.38 30.19
N ASP A 898 19.40 1.71 30.19
CA ASP A 898 19.86 2.53 31.32
C ASP A 898 19.01 2.28 32.58
N ASP A 899 17.71 2.02 32.42
CA ASP A 899 16.79 1.63 33.49
C ASP A 899 16.02 0.36 33.09
N VAL A 900 16.44 -0.77 33.66
CA VAL A 900 15.87 -2.09 33.39
C VAL A 900 14.45 -2.22 33.93
N GLY A 901 14.18 -1.63 35.10
CA GLY A 901 12.86 -1.69 35.74
C GLY A 901 11.83 -0.90 34.95
N LEU A 902 12.18 0.29 34.47
CA LEU A 902 11.34 1.08 33.56
C LEU A 902 11.06 0.30 32.27
N ALA A 903 12.09 -0.29 31.66
CA ALA A 903 11.96 -1.01 30.39
C ALA A 903 11.01 -2.23 30.51
N THR A 904 11.18 -3.06 31.54
CA THR A 904 10.28 -4.21 31.79
C THR A 904 8.86 -3.76 32.05
N TRP A 905 8.70 -2.74 32.90
CA TRP A 905 7.39 -2.21 33.24
C TRP A 905 6.65 -1.68 32.02
N GLN A 906 7.33 -0.97 31.12
CA GLN A 906 6.77 -0.48 29.86
C GLN A 906 6.32 -1.62 28.94
N VAL A 907 7.11 -2.69 28.82
CA VAL A 907 6.76 -3.83 27.97
C VAL A 907 5.50 -4.53 28.47
N TRP A 908 5.42 -4.85 29.77
CA TRP A 908 4.21 -5.46 30.35
C TRP A 908 2.99 -4.58 30.13
N SER A 909 3.14 -3.30 30.47
CA SER A 909 2.12 -2.28 30.31
C SER A 909 1.59 -2.15 28.88
N ILE A 910 2.48 -2.11 27.89
CA ILE A 910 2.07 -1.98 26.48
C ILE A 910 1.33 -3.24 26.04
N LEU A 911 1.87 -4.43 26.29
CA LEU A 911 1.31 -5.69 25.80
C LEU A 911 -0.04 -6.03 26.43
N MET A 912 -0.20 -5.79 27.73
CA MET A 912 -1.49 -6.02 28.41
C MET A 912 -2.60 -5.11 27.87
N PHE A 913 -2.30 -3.83 27.66
CA PHE A 913 -3.33 -2.85 27.31
C PHE A 913 -3.64 -2.75 25.82
N LEU A 914 -2.84 -3.39 24.95
CA LEU A 914 -3.16 -3.53 23.53
C LEU A 914 -4.46 -4.32 23.33
N ASP A 915 -4.65 -5.43 24.04
CA ASP A 915 -5.88 -6.24 23.93
C ASP A 915 -7.06 -5.56 24.67
N ILE A 916 -6.78 -4.84 25.76
CA ILE A 916 -7.80 -4.19 26.59
C ILE A 916 -8.36 -2.90 25.96
N VAL A 917 -7.55 -2.12 25.23
CA VAL A 917 -7.95 -0.79 24.71
C VAL A 917 -7.83 -0.69 23.18
N GLY A 918 -7.09 -1.60 22.54
CA GLY A 918 -6.73 -1.57 21.11
C GLY A 918 -7.89 -1.69 20.12
N ASN A 919 -9.07 -2.17 20.57
CA ASN A 919 -10.21 -2.47 19.70
C ASN A 919 -9.87 -3.43 18.53
N TYR A 920 -8.88 -4.30 18.69
CA TYR A 920 -8.58 -5.34 17.69
C TYR A 920 -9.48 -6.55 17.93
N LEU A 921 -10.46 -6.73 17.06
CA LEU A 921 -11.22 -7.99 16.98
C LEU A 921 -10.28 -9.07 16.41
N GLN A 922 -10.07 -10.15 17.15
CA GLN A 922 -9.52 -11.43 16.65
C GLN A 922 -8.06 -11.39 16.13
N GLN A 923 -7.09 -11.14 17.02
CA GLN A 923 -5.67 -11.46 16.77
C GLN A 923 -5.18 -12.37 17.90
N GLU A 924 -5.19 -13.68 17.67
CA GLU A 924 -4.87 -14.69 18.69
C GLU A 924 -3.45 -14.52 19.25
N GLU A 925 -2.51 -14.10 18.42
CA GLU A 925 -1.11 -13.90 18.78
C GLU A 925 -0.95 -12.73 19.77
N LEU A 926 -1.65 -11.62 19.55
CA LEU A 926 -1.60 -10.45 20.45
C LEU A 926 -2.24 -10.77 21.81
N LYS A 927 -3.33 -11.54 21.80
CA LYS A 927 -4.00 -12.00 23.01
C LYS A 927 -3.08 -12.89 23.85
N ALA A 928 -2.34 -13.80 23.22
CA ALA A 928 -1.36 -14.65 23.92
C ALA A 928 -0.25 -13.81 24.59
N LEU A 929 0.29 -12.82 23.88
CA LEU A 929 1.30 -11.90 24.43
C LEU A 929 0.77 -11.07 25.60
N GLY A 930 -0.47 -10.58 25.50
CA GLY A 930 -1.15 -9.84 26.57
C GLY A 930 -1.36 -10.68 27.83
N VAL A 931 -1.77 -11.94 27.68
CA VAL A 931 -1.93 -12.89 28.78
C VAL A 931 -0.59 -13.18 29.47
N GLN A 932 0.48 -13.40 28.70
CA GLN A 932 1.80 -13.65 29.29
C GLN A 932 2.31 -12.42 30.05
N ALA A 933 2.22 -11.23 29.46
CA ALA A 933 2.59 -9.98 30.12
C ALA A 933 1.77 -9.77 31.42
N GLY A 934 0.48 -10.08 31.39
CA GLY A 934 -0.39 -10.04 32.56
C GLY A 934 0.06 -10.97 33.68
N ARG A 935 0.38 -12.22 33.35
CA ARG A 935 0.86 -13.21 34.33
C ARG A 935 2.17 -12.78 34.98
N GLU A 936 3.14 -12.34 34.18
CA GLU A 936 4.44 -11.89 34.69
C GLU A 936 4.30 -10.67 35.60
N PHE A 937 3.52 -9.67 35.19
CA PHE A 937 3.31 -8.46 35.98
C PHE A 937 2.55 -8.77 37.28
N LEU A 938 1.46 -9.55 37.22
CA LEU A 938 0.69 -9.92 38.42
C LEU A 938 1.54 -10.73 39.40
N THR A 939 2.38 -11.65 38.92
CA THR A 939 3.32 -12.41 39.76
C THR A 939 4.31 -11.48 40.48
N HIS A 940 4.80 -10.46 39.78
CA HIS A 940 5.69 -9.46 40.38
C HIS A 940 4.97 -8.63 41.45
N ILE A 941 3.74 -8.19 41.19
CA ILE A 941 2.92 -7.48 42.20
C ILE A 941 2.65 -8.36 43.43
N ASP A 942 2.32 -9.63 43.25
CA ASP A 942 2.14 -10.58 44.35
C ASP A 942 3.42 -10.72 45.20
N THR A 943 4.57 -10.77 44.54
CA THR A 943 5.88 -10.79 45.23
C THR A 943 6.09 -9.54 46.08
N LEU A 944 5.73 -8.36 45.56
CA LEU A 944 5.82 -7.10 46.30
C LEU A 944 4.85 -7.08 47.49
N ILE A 945 3.62 -7.57 47.32
CA ILE A 945 2.63 -7.69 48.40
C ILE A 945 3.15 -8.60 49.51
N VAL A 946 3.64 -9.80 49.17
CA VAL A 946 4.18 -10.75 50.15
C VAL A 946 5.35 -10.14 50.91
N LYS A 947 6.25 -9.43 50.21
CA LYS A 947 7.38 -8.74 50.85
C LYS A 947 6.90 -7.65 51.81
N ALA A 948 5.96 -6.82 51.39
CA ALA A 948 5.40 -5.74 52.21
C ALA A 948 4.63 -6.27 53.43
N ARG A 949 3.96 -7.43 53.33
CA ARG A 949 3.31 -8.08 54.49
C ARG A 949 4.31 -8.63 55.48
N LYS A 950 5.40 -9.24 55.01
CA LYS A 950 6.47 -9.79 55.88
C LYS A 950 7.27 -8.70 56.59
N GLN A 951 7.44 -7.55 55.94
CA GLN A 951 8.17 -6.39 56.47
C GLN A 951 7.30 -5.14 56.30
N PRO A 952 6.27 -4.95 57.15
CA PRO A 952 5.36 -3.81 57.02
C PRO A 952 6.10 -2.49 57.20
N LEU A 953 5.91 -1.59 56.23
CA LEU A 953 6.35 -0.21 56.33
C LEU A 953 5.20 0.66 56.86
N ALA A 954 5.53 1.88 57.28
CA ALA A 954 4.51 2.84 57.69
C ALA A 954 3.50 3.05 56.53
N PRO A 955 2.18 3.16 56.81
CA PRO A 955 1.17 3.30 55.76
C PRO A 955 1.40 4.51 54.84
N GLN A 956 2.07 5.54 55.38
CA GLN A 956 2.34 6.79 54.69
C GLN A 956 3.55 6.65 53.75
N THR A 957 4.13 5.46 53.59
CA THR A 957 5.31 5.24 52.73
C THR A 957 4.91 5.23 51.26
N ASN A 958 3.98 4.34 50.89
CA ASN A 958 3.46 4.17 49.54
C ASN A 958 2.12 3.42 49.59
N LEU A 959 1.38 3.40 48.47
CA LEU A 959 0.01 2.87 48.44
C LEU A 959 -0.05 1.38 48.80
N LEU A 960 0.95 0.60 48.38
CA LEU A 960 1.08 -0.80 48.80
C LEU A 960 1.17 -0.95 50.33
N SER A 961 1.99 -0.13 50.99
CA SER A 961 2.12 -0.14 52.46
C SER A 961 0.82 0.29 53.14
N ALA A 962 0.11 1.27 52.56
CA ALA A 962 -1.21 1.67 53.02
C ALA A 962 -2.21 0.50 52.94
N PHE A 963 -2.26 -0.23 51.82
CA PHE A 963 -3.14 -1.41 51.69
C PHE A 963 -2.80 -2.52 52.68
N VAL A 964 -1.51 -2.77 52.95
CA VAL A 964 -1.10 -3.75 53.96
C VAL A 964 -1.56 -3.32 55.37
N SER A 965 -1.43 -2.03 55.70
CA SER A 965 -1.91 -1.52 56.99
C SER A 965 -3.43 -1.64 57.18
N LEU A 966 -4.18 -1.61 56.07
CA LEU A 966 -5.64 -1.67 56.06
C LEU A 966 -6.19 -3.10 56.06
N GLU A 967 -5.34 -4.14 56.00
CA GLU A 967 -5.76 -5.55 55.97
C GLU A 967 -6.86 -5.84 57.01
N LYS A 968 -6.60 -5.56 58.29
CA LYS A 968 -7.58 -5.78 59.37
C LYS A 968 -8.89 -5.02 59.19
N THR A 969 -8.87 -3.83 58.58
CA THR A 969 -10.10 -3.03 58.37
C THR A 969 -11.09 -3.78 57.46
N PHE A 970 -10.58 -4.54 56.51
CA PHE A 970 -11.39 -5.25 55.51
C PHE A 970 -11.48 -6.75 55.76
N THR A 971 -10.66 -7.33 56.66
CA THR A 971 -10.63 -8.79 56.90
C THR A 971 -10.99 -9.20 58.33
N ASP A 972 -11.20 -8.27 59.25
CA ASP A 972 -11.60 -8.59 60.63
C ASP A 972 -12.99 -9.25 60.66
N PRO A 973 -13.13 -10.49 61.18
CA PRO A 973 -14.42 -11.18 61.28
C PRO A 973 -15.51 -10.42 62.04
N ALA A 974 -15.15 -9.42 62.87
CA ALA A 974 -16.11 -8.54 63.54
C ALA A 974 -16.81 -7.56 62.58
N ASN A 975 -16.28 -7.37 61.36
CA ASN A 975 -16.90 -6.55 60.32
C ASN A 975 -17.90 -7.40 59.51
N PRO A 976 -19.20 -7.03 59.44
CA PRO A 976 -20.20 -7.77 58.64
C PRO A 976 -19.88 -7.84 57.14
N ALA A 977 -19.00 -6.97 56.64
CA ALA A 977 -18.51 -6.95 55.27
C ALA A 977 -17.07 -7.48 55.13
N ALA A 978 -16.58 -8.26 56.10
CA ALA A 978 -15.23 -8.82 56.08
C ALA A 978 -14.99 -9.73 54.88
N LEU A 979 -13.82 -9.57 54.27
CA LEU A 979 -13.33 -10.40 53.19
C LEU A 979 -12.34 -11.44 53.74
N PRO A 980 -12.28 -12.65 53.17
CA PRO A 980 -11.12 -13.51 53.32
C PRO A 980 -9.85 -12.74 52.95
N VAL A 981 -8.75 -12.99 53.65
CA VAL A 981 -7.48 -12.29 53.44
C VAL A 981 -7.00 -12.45 51.99
N GLU A 982 -7.18 -13.62 51.41
CA GLU A 982 -6.86 -13.95 50.02
C GLU A 982 -7.71 -13.13 49.05
N ALA A 983 -9.00 -12.94 49.34
CA ALA A 983 -9.91 -12.14 48.52
C ALA A 983 -9.55 -10.65 48.59
N TYR A 984 -9.21 -10.13 49.79
CA TYR A 984 -8.73 -8.76 49.95
C TYR A 984 -7.46 -8.50 49.14
N TYR A 985 -6.45 -9.36 49.25
CA TYR A 985 -5.21 -9.19 48.50
C TYR A 985 -5.37 -9.44 46.99
N GLY A 986 -6.33 -10.28 46.60
CA GLY A 986 -6.76 -10.40 45.20
C GLY A 986 -7.26 -9.06 44.63
N LEU A 987 -8.05 -8.31 45.39
CA LEU A 987 -8.51 -6.96 45.01
C LEU A 987 -7.38 -5.94 45.05
N VAL A 988 -6.53 -5.95 46.09
CA VAL A 988 -5.37 -5.04 46.22
C VAL A 988 -4.43 -5.20 45.02
N ARG A 989 -4.14 -6.43 44.59
CA ARG A 989 -3.33 -6.70 43.40
C ARG A 989 -3.91 -6.03 42.15
N MET A 990 -5.22 -6.17 41.93
CA MET A 990 -5.89 -5.56 40.77
C MET A 990 -5.91 -4.03 40.87
N LEU A 991 -6.12 -3.48 42.06
CA LEU A 991 -6.05 -2.04 42.30
C LEU A 991 -4.65 -1.49 42.03
N LEU A 992 -3.59 -2.18 42.47
CA LEU A 992 -2.20 -1.80 42.20
C LEU A 992 -1.88 -1.86 40.70
N LEU A 993 -2.38 -2.89 39.99
CA LEU A 993 -2.28 -2.95 38.53
C LEU A 993 -3.02 -1.78 37.86
N GLU A 994 -4.20 -1.42 38.34
CA GLU A 994 -5.02 -0.35 37.77
C GLU A 994 -4.40 1.04 37.94
N VAL A 995 -3.92 1.36 39.14
CA VAL A 995 -3.28 2.66 39.39
C VAL A 995 -1.93 2.75 38.68
N ALA A 996 -1.15 1.66 38.64
CA ALA A 996 0.09 1.64 37.87
C ALA A 996 -0.19 1.84 36.38
N SER A 997 -1.18 1.13 35.84
CA SER A 997 -1.54 1.24 34.43
C SER A 997 -2.17 2.57 34.04
N SER A 998 -2.81 3.29 34.96
CA SER A 998 -3.28 4.66 34.72
C SER A 998 -2.16 5.63 34.33
N GLY A 999 -0.92 5.35 34.72
CA GLY A 999 0.25 6.13 34.31
C GLY A 999 0.64 5.93 32.84
N ILE A 1000 0.33 4.77 32.25
CA ILE A 1000 0.77 4.39 30.90
C ILE A 1000 0.30 5.38 29.83
N VAL A 1001 -0.90 5.93 30.01
CA VAL A 1001 -1.50 6.87 29.04
C VAL A 1001 -0.85 8.26 29.08
N ILE A 1002 -0.03 8.57 30.08
CA ILE A 1002 0.58 9.90 30.26
C ILE A 1002 1.65 10.16 29.20
N ALA A 1003 2.60 9.25 29.02
CA ALA A 1003 3.66 9.37 28.01
C ALA A 1003 3.13 9.58 26.57
N PRO A 1004 2.21 8.74 26.04
CA PRO A 1004 1.65 8.95 24.69
C PRO A 1004 0.80 10.22 24.60
N THR A 1005 0.08 10.59 25.67
CA THR A 1005 -0.71 11.82 25.72
C THR A 1005 0.18 13.06 25.67
N LEU A 1006 1.25 13.09 26.47
CA LEU A 1006 2.23 14.17 26.44
C LEU A 1006 2.89 14.30 25.07
N GLY A 1007 3.25 13.15 24.46
CA GLY A 1007 3.79 13.12 23.11
C GLY A 1007 2.86 13.73 22.09
N ALA A 1008 1.57 13.35 22.10
CA ALA A 1008 0.56 13.89 21.20
C ALA A 1008 0.37 15.41 21.39
N VAL A 1009 0.21 15.86 22.64
CA VAL A 1009 0.05 17.28 23.03
C VAL A 1009 1.21 18.14 22.52
N VAL A 1010 2.44 17.73 22.81
CA VAL A 1010 3.65 18.48 22.40
C VAL A 1010 3.84 18.42 20.88
N HIS A 1011 3.56 17.27 20.25
CA HIS A 1011 3.60 17.12 18.80
C HIS A 1011 2.63 18.08 18.09
N THR A 1012 1.40 18.16 18.58
CA THR A 1012 0.36 19.06 18.05
C THR A 1012 0.78 20.51 18.17
N ALA A 1013 1.27 20.91 19.36
CA ALA A 1013 1.74 22.29 19.57
C ALA A 1013 2.85 22.67 18.59
N LEU A 1014 3.90 21.85 18.48
CA LEU A 1014 5.04 22.14 17.60
C LEU A 1014 4.65 22.11 16.11
N THR A 1015 3.76 21.21 15.71
CA THR A 1015 3.29 21.12 14.31
C THR A 1015 2.40 22.30 13.93
N GLY A 1016 1.61 22.81 14.88
CA GLY A 1016 0.81 24.03 14.73
C GLY A 1016 1.61 25.33 14.85
N GLY A 1017 2.95 25.27 14.89
CA GLY A 1017 3.80 26.46 15.02
C GLY A 1017 3.75 27.14 16.39
N ILE A 1018 3.21 26.47 17.41
CA ILE A 1018 3.10 27.01 18.76
C ILE A 1018 4.44 26.83 19.48
N ASP A 1019 5.14 27.94 19.72
CA ASP A 1019 6.28 27.95 20.64
C ASP A 1019 5.78 27.82 22.08
N LEU A 1020 5.89 26.62 22.64
CA LEU A 1020 5.43 26.31 24.00
C LEU A 1020 6.05 27.24 25.04
N SER A 1021 7.31 27.66 24.87
CA SER A 1021 7.97 28.56 25.81
C SER A 1021 7.32 29.94 25.83
N SER A 1022 7.10 30.53 24.66
CA SER A 1022 6.42 31.82 24.50
C SER A 1022 4.98 31.75 24.96
N LEU A 1023 4.25 30.67 24.63
CA LEU A 1023 2.85 30.49 25.05
C LEU A 1023 2.74 30.42 26.58
N ILE A 1024 3.58 29.64 27.25
CA ILE A 1024 3.55 29.54 28.72
C ILE A 1024 3.91 30.89 29.36
N GLN A 1025 4.90 31.62 28.82
CA GLN A 1025 5.21 32.97 29.30
C GLN A 1025 4.04 33.95 29.11
N LEU A 1026 3.33 33.86 27.98
CA LEU A 1026 2.15 34.67 27.73
C LEU A 1026 1.04 34.35 28.73
N LEU A 1027 0.72 33.06 28.93
CA LEU A 1027 -0.27 32.61 29.90
C LEU A 1027 0.06 33.15 31.30
N MET A 1028 1.32 33.04 31.72
CA MET A 1028 1.79 33.57 33.01
C MET A 1028 1.61 35.09 33.12
N LYS A 1029 1.71 35.85 32.02
CA LYS A 1029 1.50 37.31 32.03
C LYS A 1029 0.01 37.70 32.09
N VAL A 1030 -0.86 36.96 31.41
CA VAL A 1030 -2.28 37.29 31.28
C VAL A 1030 -3.15 36.70 32.38
N THR A 1031 -2.61 35.77 33.19
CA THR A 1031 -3.32 35.14 34.31
C THR A 1031 -2.80 35.69 35.65
N PRO A 1032 -3.62 36.43 36.42
CA PRO A 1032 -3.15 37.17 37.60
C PRO A 1032 -2.91 36.29 38.86
N SER A 1033 -3.27 35.01 38.81
CA SER A 1033 -3.10 34.07 39.93
C SER A 1033 -2.60 32.71 39.45
N GLN A 1034 -1.92 31.98 40.33
CA GLN A 1034 -1.42 30.62 40.06
C GLN A 1034 -2.55 29.68 39.61
N ALA A 1035 -3.73 29.80 40.21
CA ALA A 1035 -4.90 28.99 39.85
C ALA A 1035 -5.37 29.25 38.41
N LYS A 1036 -5.39 30.52 37.97
CA LYS A 1036 -5.74 30.87 36.58
C LYS A 1036 -4.64 30.49 35.59
N PHE A 1037 -3.38 30.56 36.00
CA PHE A 1037 -2.27 30.07 35.20
C PHE A 1037 -2.38 28.56 34.96
N ASP A 1038 -2.64 27.80 36.02
CA ASP A 1038 -2.84 26.35 35.94
C ASP A 1038 -4.06 26.01 35.07
N GLU A 1039 -5.16 26.75 35.18
CA GLU A 1039 -6.31 26.64 34.26
C GLU A 1039 -5.89 26.87 32.80
N GLY A 1040 -5.05 27.88 32.53
CA GLY A 1040 -4.51 28.15 31.20
C GLY A 1040 -3.69 26.99 30.64
N ILE A 1041 -2.80 26.39 31.45
CA ILE A 1041 -2.02 25.21 31.03
C ILE A 1041 -2.93 24.01 30.76
N VAL A 1042 -3.92 23.79 31.62
CA VAL A 1042 -4.91 22.74 31.43
C VAL A 1042 -5.67 22.96 30.11
N ARG A 1043 -6.13 24.17 29.80
CA ARG A 1043 -6.77 24.46 28.49
C ARG A 1043 -5.87 24.16 27.30
N VAL A 1044 -4.57 24.47 27.39
CA VAL A 1044 -3.60 24.08 26.35
C VAL A 1044 -3.55 22.56 26.20
N LEU A 1045 -3.49 21.82 27.31
CA LEU A 1045 -3.50 20.36 27.29
C LEU A 1045 -4.76 19.81 26.61
N TYR A 1046 -5.94 20.28 27.00
CA TYR A 1046 -7.22 19.83 26.43
C TYR A 1046 -7.35 20.18 24.95
N GLU A 1047 -6.97 21.40 24.54
CA GLU A 1047 -7.09 21.83 23.15
C GLU A 1047 -6.10 21.12 22.21
N THR A 1048 -4.85 20.94 22.64
CA THR A 1048 -3.86 20.18 21.86
C THR A 1048 -4.19 18.68 21.80
N TRP A 1049 -4.77 18.12 22.88
CA TRP A 1049 -5.27 16.76 22.89
C TRP A 1049 -6.49 16.58 21.99
N ARG A 1050 -7.44 17.52 21.99
CA ARG A 1050 -8.63 17.50 21.11
C ARG A 1050 -8.21 17.42 19.64
N LEU A 1051 -7.20 18.19 19.27
CA LEU A 1051 -6.67 18.19 17.91
C LEU A 1051 -5.92 16.90 17.54
N ASN A 1052 -5.46 16.12 18.52
CA ASN A 1052 -4.74 14.86 18.28
C ASN A 1052 -4.94 13.87 19.45
N PRO A 1053 -6.13 13.26 19.60
CA PRO A 1053 -6.39 12.37 20.72
C PRO A 1053 -5.64 11.03 20.51
N PRO A 1054 -4.91 10.50 21.50
CA PRO A 1054 -4.21 9.22 21.41
C PRO A 1054 -5.16 8.02 21.22
N VAL A 1055 -6.40 8.12 21.72
CA VAL A 1055 -7.45 7.14 21.51
C VAL A 1055 -8.52 7.78 20.62
N LYS A 1056 -8.60 7.35 19.36
CA LYS A 1056 -9.46 7.95 18.34
C LYS A 1056 -10.83 7.27 18.23
N LEU A 1057 -10.96 6.05 18.75
CA LEU A 1057 -12.17 5.23 18.68
C LEU A 1057 -12.29 4.36 19.92
N LEU A 1058 -13.52 4.13 20.39
CA LEU A 1058 -13.82 3.12 21.41
C LEU A 1058 -15.04 2.30 21.00
N MET A 1059 -14.99 0.99 21.26
CA MET A 1059 -16.09 0.07 20.97
C MET A 1059 -17.05 -0.07 22.16
N ARG A 1060 -18.34 -0.18 21.87
CA ARG A 1060 -19.39 -0.54 22.84
C ARG A 1060 -20.27 -1.62 22.25
N ARG A 1061 -20.93 -2.38 23.11
CA ARG A 1061 -21.98 -3.31 22.70
C ARG A 1061 -23.34 -2.69 23.01
N SER A 1062 -24.26 -2.67 22.04
CA SER A 1062 -25.63 -2.25 22.31
C SER A 1062 -26.41 -3.40 22.92
N GLU A 1063 -26.93 -3.25 24.13
CA GLU A 1063 -27.74 -4.29 24.80
C GLU A 1063 -29.24 -4.13 24.53
N GLN A 1064 -29.62 -2.99 23.97
CA GLN A 1064 -30.98 -2.66 23.54
C GLN A 1064 -30.95 -1.79 22.28
N ALA A 1065 -32.11 -1.62 21.64
CA ALA A 1065 -32.24 -0.67 20.55
C ALA A 1065 -32.31 0.76 21.12
N GLU A 1066 -31.53 1.69 20.57
CA GLU A 1066 -31.48 3.07 21.06
C GLU A 1066 -31.38 4.07 19.88
N PRO A 1067 -32.16 5.18 19.92
CA PRO A 1067 -32.05 6.23 18.92
C PRO A 1067 -30.79 7.09 19.10
N TYR A 1068 -30.17 7.43 17.98
CA TYR A 1068 -29.06 8.36 17.86
C TYR A 1068 -29.42 9.36 16.76
N GLY A 1069 -30.04 10.48 17.14
CA GLY A 1069 -30.65 11.40 16.18
C GLY A 1069 -31.85 10.76 15.48
N ARG A 1070 -31.84 10.72 14.15
CA ARG A 1070 -32.90 10.11 13.34
C ARG A 1070 -32.72 8.61 13.12
N ASP A 1071 -31.52 8.09 13.33
CA ASP A 1071 -31.19 6.68 13.13
C ASP A 1071 -31.26 5.90 14.45
N THR A 1072 -31.40 4.58 14.38
CA THR A 1072 -31.47 3.70 15.55
C THR A 1072 -30.39 2.63 15.48
N VAL A 1073 -29.58 2.54 16.54
CA VAL A 1073 -28.68 1.42 16.77
C VAL A 1073 -29.48 0.25 17.31
N GLN A 1074 -29.30 -0.95 16.77
CA GLN A 1074 -30.09 -2.11 17.14
C GLN A 1074 -29.46 -2.88 18.31
N LYS A 1075 -30.28 -3.63 19.05
CA LYS A 1075 -29.79 -4.56 20.06
C LYS A 1075 -28.81 -5.55 19.43
N GLY A 1076 -27.65 -5.72 20.04
CA GLY A 1076 -26.58 -6.58 19.55
C GLY A 1076 -25.67 -5.92 18.54
N ASP A 1077 -25.90 -4.67 18.10
CA ASP A 1077 -24.91 -3.97 17.26
C ASP A 1077 -23.64 -3.66 18.08
N TRP A 1078 -22.50 -3.69 17.41
CA TRP A 1078 -21.30 -3.00 17.89
C TRP A 1078 -21.45 -1.50 17.64
N ILE A 1079 -21.03 -0.66 18.58
CA ILE A 1079 -21.01 0.80 18.42
C ILE A 1079 -19.56 1.26 18.38
N ALA A 1080 -19.14 1.82 17.25
CA ALA A 1080 -17.86 2.47 17.06
C ALA A 1080 -17.98 3.97 17.37
N ALA A 1081 -17.62 4.36 18.59
CA ALA A 1081 -17.64 5.75 19.02
C ALA A 1081 -16.37 6.48 18.54
N LEU A 1082 -16.52 7.35 17.52
CA LEU A 1082 -15.42 8.06 16.86
C LEU A 1082 -15.00 9.31 17.65
N ILE A 1083 -14.22 9.12 18.72
CA ILE A 1083 -13.70 10.21 19.57
C ILE A 1083 -12.93 11.25 18.76
N GLY A 1084 -12.08 10.80 17.83
CA GLY A 1084 -11.31 11.69 16.96
C GLY A 1084 -12.21 12.58 16.10
N ALA A 1085 -13.32 12.03 15.60
CA ALA A 1085 -14.30 12.79 14.84
C ALA A 1085 -15.06 13.79 15.70
N ALA A 1086 -15.57 13.35 16.85
CA ALA A 1086 -16.34 14.19 17.78
C ALA A 1086 -15.57 15.42 18.25
N CYS A 1087 -14.23 15.31 18.37
CA CYS A 1087 -13.35 16.43 18.67
C CYS A 1087 -13.35 17.56 17.62
N PHE A 1088 -13.89 17.31 16.42
CA PHE A 1088 -14.07 18.28 15.34
C PHE A 1088 -15.54 18.53 14.98
N ASP A 1089 -16.49 18.10 15.82
CA ASP A 1089 -17.91 18.36 15.57
C ASP A 1089 -18.19 19.87 15.58
N PRO A 1090 -18.61 20.47 14.44
CA PRO A 1090 -18.80 21.92 14.34
C PRO A 1090 -19.92 22.44 15.26
N ASN A 1091 -20.83 21.57 15.71
CA ASN A 1091 -21.90 21.95 16.64
C ASN A 1091 -21.38 22.19 18.06
N ALA A 1092 -20.35 21.44 18.47
CA ALA A 1092 -19.75 21.55 19.79
C ALA A 1092 -18.53 22.47 19.79
N PHE A 1093 -17.76 22.48 18.71
CA PHE A 1093 -16.54 23.26 18.56
C PHE A 1093 -16.66 24.22 17.37
N PRO A 1094 -17.13 25.47 17.58
CA PRO A 1094 -17.14 26.49 16.54
C PRO A 1094 -15.73 26.67 15.96
N GLN A 1095 -15.62 26.67 14.63
CA GLN A 1095 -14.33 26.70 13.92
C GLN A 1095 -13.41 25.58 14.45
N PRO A 1096 -13.76 24.30 14.24
CA PRO A 1096 -13.17 23.16 14.96
C PRO A 1096 -11.68 22.95 14.66
N LYS A 1097 -11.19 23.47 13.53
CA LYS A 1097 -9.77 23.41 13.15
C LYS A 1097 -8.92 24.51 13.77
N GLN A 1098 -9.53 25.58 14.28
CA GLN A 1098 -8.79 26.69 14.90
C GLN A 1098 -8.47 26.37 16.36
N PHE A 1099 -7.19 26.53 16.73
CA PHE A 1099 -6.75 26.46 18.12
C PHE A 1099 -7.33 27.63 18.93
N SER A 1100 -7.91 27.36 20.09
CA SER A 1100 -8.47 28.39 20.96
C SER A 1100 -8.25 28.08 22.45
N LEU A 1101 -7.97 29.12 23.22
CA LEU A 1101 -7.89 29.07 24.69
C LEU A 1101 -8.93 30.00 25.35
N ASP A 1102 -9.98 30.40 24.63
CA ASP A 1102 -11.07 31.20 25.18
C ASP A 1102 -11.61 30.60 26.49
N PRO A 1103 -11.83 31.40 27.55
CA PRO A 1103 -11.73 32.87 27.62
C PRO A 1103 -10.36 33.41 28.06
N ILE A 1104 -9.32 32.58 28.16
CA ILE A 1104 -7.98 33.03 28.61
C ILE A 1104 -7.27 33.86 27.55
N LEU A 1105 -7.36 33.45 26.29
CA LEU A 1105 -6.92 34.22 25.13
C LEU A 1105 -8.09 34.36 24.14
N PRO A 1106 -8.19 35.48 23.41
CA PRO A 1106 -9.26 35.68 22.44
C PRO A 1106 -9.28 34.58 21.38
N GLY A 1107 -10.46 34.04 21.09
CA GLY A 1107 -10.65 33.01 20.07
C GLY A 1107 -12.09 32.47 20.04
N PRO A 1108 -12.36 31.44 19.21
CA PRO A 1108 -13.64 30.73 19.24
C PRO A 1108 -13.95 30.17 20.62
N LYS A 1109 -15.21 30.21 21.04
CA LYS A 1109 -15.65 29.72 22.36
C LYS A 1109 -15.27 28.24 22.56
N ARG A 1110 -14.73 27.91 23.74
CA ARG A 1110 -14.39 26.54 24.16
C ARG A 1110 -14.92 26.28 25.56
N ASN A 1111 -15.92 25.40 25.69
CA ASN A 1111 -16.39 24.96 27.01
C ASN A 1111 -15.60 23.73 27.45
N MET A 1112 -15.15 23.72 28.71
CA MET A 1112 -14.39 22.59 29.25
C MET A 1112 -15.20 21.28 29.27
N GLU A 1113 -16.53 21.37 29.33
CA GLU A 1113 -17.44 20.23 29.34
C GLU A 1113 -17.56 19.51 27.99
N ASP A 1114 -17.17 20.16 26.89
CA ASP A 1114 -17.27 19.57 25.55
C ASP A 1114 -16.10 18.61 25.24
N TYR A 1115 -15.00 18.69 26.00
CA TYR A 1115 -13.82 17.88 25.75
C TYR A 1115 -13.95 16.43 26.25
N LEU A 1116 -13.36 15.50 25.50
CA LEU A 1116 -13.40 14.04 25.75
C LEU A 1116 -12.09 13.46 26.32
N LEU A 1117 -11.25 14.26 27.00
CA LEU A 1117 -9.96 13.79 27.54
C LEU A 1117 -10.17 12.60 28.50
N PHE A 1118 -9.79 11.39 28.08
CA PHE A 1118 -10.08 10.12 28.77
C PHE A 1118 -11.59 9.82 28.98
N GLY A 1119 -12.44 10.33 28.10
CA GLY A 1119 -13.90 10.19 28.16
C GLY A 1119 -14.63 11.48 28.58
N ASP A 1120 -15.94 11.39 28.71
CA ASP A 1120 -16.79 12.50 29.17
C ASP A 1120 -16.72 12.62 30.70
N ALA A 1121 -16.24 13.78 31.18
CA ALA A 1121 -16.07 14.06 32.60
C ALA A 1121 -17.41 14.23 33.35
N GLN A 1122 -18.46 14.58 32.61
CA GLN A 1122 -19.79 14.85 33.16
C GLN A 1122 -20.73 13.65 33.02
N ALA A 1123 -20.26 12.54 32.43
CA ALA A 1123 -21.07 11.35 32.27
C ALA A 1123 -21.40 10.72 33.64
N PRO A 1124 -22.70 10.49 33.96
CA PRO A 1124 -23.10 9.85 35.20
C PRO A 1124 -22.40 8.49 35.39
N GLY A 1125 -21.85 8.26 36.58
CA GLY A 1125 -21.22 6.99 36.96
C GLY A 1125 -19.78 6.79 36.45
N ARG A 1126 -19.19 7.73 35.70
CA ARG A 1126 -17.89 7.55 35.02
C ARG A 1126 -16.79 8.50 35.50
N HIS A 1127 -16.62 8.66 36.81
CA HIS A 1127 -15.44 9.34 37.37
C HIS A 1127 -14.17 8.50 37.13
N CYS A 1128 -13.27 9.00 36.28
CA CYS A 1128 -12.00 8.36 36.01
C CYS A 1128 -10.99 8.75 37.10
N TRP A 1129 -10.89 7.92 38.14
CA TRP A 1129 -9.98 8.17 39.26
C TRP A 1129 -8.54 8.46 38.81
N GLY A 1130 -8.02 7.68 37.83
CA GLY A 1130 -6.67 7.87 37.29
C GLY A 1130 -6.46 9.21 36.57
N ARG A 1131 -7.46 9.70 35.82
CA ARG A 1131 -7.42 11.01 35.17
C ARG A 1131 -7.29 12.12 36.20
N ASP A 1132 -8.21 12.14 37.16
CA ASP A 1132 -8.41 13.30 38.03
C ASP A 1132 -7.41 13.35 39.19
N LYS A 1133 -6.91 12.18 39.63
CA LYS A 1133 -5.96 12.10 40.76
C LYS A 1133 -4.50 12.13 40.34
N ILE A 1134 -4.17 11.70 39.12
CA ILE A 1134 -2.78 11.46 38.69
C ILE A 1134 -2.48 12.07 37.32
N ALA A 1135 -3.14 11.60 36.26
CA ALA A 1135 -2.71 11.85 34.89
C ALA A 1135 -2.77 13.34 34.52
N LEU A 1136 -3.86 14.03 34.88
CA LEU A 1136 -4.01 15.45 34.58
C LEU A 1136 -2.92 16.30 35.27
N TYR A 1137 -2.59 15.98 36.52
CA TYR A 1137 -1.53 16.65 37.27
C TYR A 1137 -0.17 16.44 36.60
N LEU A 1138 0.20 15.18 36.32
CA LEU A 1138 1.50 14.85 35.72
C LEU A 1138 1.68 15.42 34.31
N LEU A 1139 0.63 15.37 33.47
CA LEU A 1139 0.63 15.99 32.15
C LEU A 1139 0.85 17.50 32.24
N THR A 1140 0.16 18.16 33.19
CA THR A 1140 0.29 19.60 33.42
C THR A 1140 1.72 19.97 33.83
N GLU A 1141 2.32 19.24 34.78
CA GLU A 1141 3.69 19.50 35.23
C GLU A 1141 4.75 19.19 34.15
N CYS A 1142 4.55 18.13 33.36
CA CYS A 1142 5.43 17.82 32.24
C CYS A 1142 5.33 18.88 31.13
N LEU A 1143 4.13 19.40 30.86
CA LEU A 1143 3.91 20.46 29.88
C LEU A 1143 4.55 21.79 30.33
N LYS A 1144 4.41 22.14 31.62
CA LYS A 1144 5.15 23.27 32.23
C LYS A 1144 6.65 23.11 32.06
N ALA A 1145 7.18 21.91 32.30
CA ALA A 1145 8.60 21.63 32.12
C ALA A 1145 9.03 21.75 30.64
N ALA A 1146 8.22 21.26 29.70
CA ALA A 1146 8.48 21.39 28.27
C ALA A 1146 8.55 22.87 27.84
N GLY A 1147 7.66 23.75 28.33
CA GLY A 1147 7.74 25.18 28.01
C GLY A 1147 8.90 25.94 28.69
N ARG A 1148 9.66 25.32 29.60
CA ARG A 1148 10.95 25.88 30.06
C ARG A 1148 12.07 25.73 29.02
N LEU A 1149 11.88 24.86 28.03
CA LEU A 1149 12.87 24.56 27.00
C LEU A 1149 12.70 25.53 25.83
N LYS A 1150 13.75 26.28 25.50
CA LYS A 1150 13.77 27.20 24.36
C LYS A 1150 14.19 26.49 23.09
N GLY A 1151 13.56 26.82 21.97
CA GLY A 1151 13.96 26.33 20.65
C GLY A 1151 13.67 24.84 20.43
N LEU A 1152 12.64 24.30 21.11
CA LEU A 1152 12.13 22.97 20.80
C LEU A 1152 11.71 22.92 19.33
N LYS A 1153 12.34 22.05 18.55
CA LYS A 1153 12.01 21.80 17.15
C LYS A 1153 11.75 20.33 16.94
N LYS A 1154 10.81 20.02 16.04
CA LYS A 1154 10.67 18.68 15.49
C LYS A 1154 11.92 18.37 14.67
N VAL A 1155 12.66 17.33 15.03
CA VAL A 1155 13.79 16.83 14.23
C VAL A 1155 13.26 15.72 13.32
N ALA A 1156 13.47 15.84 12.01
CA ALA A 1156 13.20 14.77 11.05
C ALA A 1156 14.48 13.93 10.86
N GLY A 1157 14.37 12.61 11.02
CA GLY A 1157 15.49 11.65 10.97
C GLY A 1157 15.17 10.40 11.81
N ALA A 1158 16.07 9.41 11.85
CA ALA A 1158 15.87 8.13 12.57
C ALA A 1158 15.51 8.25 14.08
N GLY A 1159 15.60 9.45 14.67
CA GLY A 1159 15.16 9.77 16.03
C GLY A 1159 13.96 10.73 16.14
N GLY A 1160 13.25 10.98 15.03
CA GLY A 1160 12.04 11.81 14.96
C GLY A 1160 10.72 11.02 14.91
N GLU A 1161 10.82 9.70 14.74
CA GLU A 1161 9.74 8.77 15.11
C GLU A 1161 9.94 8.34 16.57
N LEU A 1162 8.86 8.02 17.26
CA LEU A 1162 8.93 7.41 18.59
C LEU A 1162 9.87 6.19 18.54
N LYS A 1163 10.99 6.27 19.28
CA LYS A 1163 12.00 5.21 19.30
C LYS A 1163 11.36 3.88 19.71
N LYS A 1164 11.66 2.83 18.94
CA LYS A 1164 11.32 1.44 19.27
C LYS A 1164 12.15 1.01 20.50
N LEU A 1165 11.54 0.57 21.61
CA LEU A 1165 12.28 -0.23 22.61
C LEU A 1165 12.29 -1.63 22.08
N ALA A 1166 13.45 -2.29 22.09
CA ALA A 1166 13.51 -3.72 21.81
C ALA A 1166 12.87 -4.11 20.45
N GLN A 1167 12.90 -3.21 19.46
CA GLN A 1167 12.20 -3.33 18.17
C GLN A 1167 10.64 -3.33 18.24
N VAL A 1168 10.07 -3.14 19.42
CA VAL A 1168 8.65 -2.89 19.67
C VAL A 1168 8.39 -1.39 19.62
N ASN A 1169 7.44 -0.92 18.80
CA ASN A 1169 7.06 0.50 18.74
C ASN A 1169 6.65 0.99 20.15
N ILE A 1170 7.44 1.84 20.80
CA ILE A 1170 7.01 2.51 22.03
C ILE A 1170 6.27 3.77 21.65
N GLY A 1171 4.99 3.59 21.58
CA GLY A 1171 4.03 4.65 21.60
C GLY A 1171 2.74 3.90 21.55
N LEU A 1172 1.99 3.94 22.65
CA LEU A 1172 0.57 3.66 22.55
C LEU A 1172 0.05 4.41 21.31
N SER A 1173 0.37 5.70 21.13
CA SER A 1173 0.01 6.45 19.93
C SER A 1173 0.46 5.79 18.62
N THR A 1174 1.72 5.39 18.41
CA THR A 1174 2.13 4.72 17.14
C THR A 1174 1.42 3.38 16.84
N ARG A 1175 0.82 2.71 17.83
CA ARG A 1175 -0.02 1.51 17.62
C ARG A 1175 -1.53 1.82 17.62
N PHE A 1176 -1.97 2.89 18.27
CA PHE A 1176 -3.36 3.40 18.22
C PHE A 1176 -3.63 4.33 17.02
N VAL A 1177 -2.58 4.80 16.34
CA VAL A 1177 -2.63 5.71 15.20
C VAL A 1177 -2.53 4.96 13.86
N SER A 1178 -1.93 3.77 13.79
CA SER A 1178 -1.79 3.04 12.51
C SER A 1178 -3.10 2.45 11.98
N VAL A 1179 -4.21 2.63 12.69
CA VAL A 1179 -5.55 2.26 12.24
C VAL A 1179 -6.44 3.49 12.08
N LEU A 1180 -6.08 4.70 12.55
CA LEU A 1180 -6.99 5.86 12.57
C LEU A 1180 -6.29 7.22 12.38
N PRO A 1181 -6.90 8.14 11.61
CA PRO A 1181 -6.27 9.24 10.86
C PRO A 1181 -5.28 10.10 11.62
N ASP A 1182 -4.06 10.30 11.09
CA ASP A 1182 -3.24 11.47 11.39
C ASP A 1182 -3.96 12.71 10.86
N TRP A 1183 -4.66 13.45 11.73
CA TRP A 1183 -5.43 14.62 11.31
C TRP A 1183 -5.18 15.84 12.19
N PRO A 1184 -4.91 17.04 11.63
CA PRO A 1184 -4.43 17.36 10.27
C PRO A 1184 -2.93 17.70 10.24
N LYS A 1185 -2.22 17.28 9.16
CA LYS A 1185 -0.92 17.84 8.75
C LYS A 1185 -1.12 18.84 7.59
N LYS A 1186 -0.97 20.13 7.95
CA LYS A 1186 -0.74 21.38 7.17
C LYS A 1186 -1.86 22.02 6.30
N PRO A 1187 -1.82 23.36 6.12
CA PRO A 1187 -1.23 24.41 6.97
C PRO A 1187 -2.18 24.85 8.08
#